data_AF-A0A6A6VQU1-F1
#
_entry.id   AF-A0A6A6VQU1-F1
#
_cell.length_a   1.000
_cell.length_b   1.000
_cell.length_c   1.000
_cell.angle_alpha   90.00
_cell.angle_beta   90.00
_cell.angle_gamma   90.00
#
_symmetry.space_group_name_H-M   'P 1'
#
loop_
_entity.id
_entity.type
_entity.pdbx_description
1 polymer ?
#
loop_
_entity_poly.entity_id
_entity_poly.type
_entity_poly.pdbx_seq_one_letter_code
_entity_poly.pdbx_strand_id
1 'polypeptide(L)'
;MTRSLLRLRPLALREPVTRLCWARCSSTFAPRAVAALLNRPPQPSSSGGEAVAINGFLRSVRKQKRVAFAVLGDGSSLQTVQVVLTPEQATSLSTGAAVSVTGQWVPSLGKGQTHELQAEKVELLGDNDAATNPLQKKYQTNDFLRTIPHLRSRLPINSLLLRLRSQVTAGLTSYFLNQDFVQVHPPIITSSDCEGAGEVFTVAPGSDPSRKPDSKPEEHFFQSPKYLTVSSQLHLEALAQSVGRVWTLSPTFRAEKSDTTRHLSEFYMLEAELAFTDRLDDVMDVVEGMLRHIARDLQSSYVGKELLEARTSDTGADEGAVSHTVLAQRWQGLVDGPWPRITFAEAIQRLQDAVTQKKTKFEFTPAYDDGLQTEHERYLAETVGQGGPVFVTDYPRSVKPFYMAPSAGTVIGTQDAPATVACFDLLVPEVCELAGGSMREHRLSELEQSMDEHGLQRSKLSEPGAEPSDGSLQCYEALPPNFSLTANMLAGAFAGIAEHSVMYPIDLLKTRMQVVNPSPSAVYSGISNAMITISRVEGFRTLWRGISSVVLGAGPAHAVYFASYEAVKHHLGGNEGESGDHHPFAAAASGAAATITSDALMNPFDVIKQRMQLHGSIYKSVPHCAREVFRNEGLSAFYVSYPTTLCMTVPFTALQFMAYESISKVMNPRGSYDPTTHCTAGALAGGFAAGLTTPLDVIKTLLQTRGNAVDPELRNVSGLWEAARLLHRREGWKGYFRGLKPRIITTMPSTAICWSAYEMAKAFFLARGEGR
;
A
#
# COMPACT_ATOMS: atom_id res chain seq x y z
N MET A 1 -18.28 -2.50 -38.78
CA MET A 1 -17.86 -3.57 -39.70
C MET A 1 -16.35 -3.49 -39.89
N THR A 2 -15.62 -4.43 -39.30
CA THR A 2 -14.26 -4.79 -39.72
C THR A 2 -14.07 -6.25 -39.34
N ARG A 3 -13.94 -7.14 -40.33
CA ARG A 3 -13.48 -8.51 -40.15
C ARG A 3 -12.06 -8.58 -40.69
N SER A 4 -11.08 -8.70 -39.80
CA SER A 4 -9.86 -9.44 -40.07
C SER A 4 -9.20 -9.77 -38.73
N LEU A 5 -9.25 -11.04 -38.36
CA LEU A 5 -8.51 -11.62 -37.25
C LEU A 5 -7.57 -12.64 -37.90
N LEU A 6 -6.30 -12.30 -38.03
CA LEU A 6 -5.26 -13.21 -38.51
C LEU A 6 -4.90 -14.15 -37.35
N ARG A 7 -5.71 -15.21 -37.16
CA ARG A 7 -5.31 -16.35 -36.34
C ARG A 7 -4.39 -17.24 -37.17
N LEU A 8 -3.08 -17.09 -37.00
CA LEU A 8 -2.12 -18.08 -37.48
C LEU A 8 -2.26 -19.34 -36.60
N ARG A 9 -2.82 -20.42 -37.16
CA ARG A 9 -2.72 -21.75 -36.56
C ARG A 9 -1.29 -22.27 -36.77
N PRO A 10 -0.66 -22.94 -35.79
CA PRO A 10 0.62 -23.59 -36.03
C PRO A 10 0.41 -24.77 -36.99
N LEU A 11 1.01 -24.67 -38.17
CA LEU A 11 1.12 -25.77 -39.13
C LEU A 11 2.26 -26.68 -38.68
N ALA A 12 1.95 -27.95 -38.43
CA ALA A 12 2.93 -29.00 -38.21
C ALA A 12 3.82 -29.12 -39.46
N LEU A 13 5.13 -29.00 -39.24
CA LEU A 13 6.17 -29.18 -40.25
C LEU A 13 6.22 -30.64 -40.73
N ARG A 14 5.99 -30.86 -42.03
CA ARG A 14 6.62 -31.96 -42.79
C ARG A 14 6.97 -31.53 -44.22
N GLU A 15 8.28 -31.56 -44.46
CA GLU A 15 9.05 -31.77 -45.70
C GLU A 15 9.15 -30.70 -46.81
N PRO A 16 10.30 -30.66 -47.54
CA PRO A 16 10.73 -29.54 -48.34
C PRO A 16 10.43 -29.74 -49.84
N VAL A 17 9.77 -28.76 -50.47
CA VAL A 17 9.61 -28.75 -51.93
C VAL A 17 10.05 -27.39 -52.49
N THR A 18 11.23 -27.44 -53.10
CA THR A 18 11.76 -26.68 -54.24
C THR A 18 11.21 -25.29 -54.58
N ARG A 19 12.18 -24.36 -54.67
CA ARG A 19 12.16 -23.05 -55.35
C ARG A 19 11.25 -23.02 -56.59
N LEU A 20 10.25 -22.14 -56.56
CA LEU A 20 9.69 -21.55 -57.78
C LEU A 20 9.54 -20.04 -57.60
N CYS A 21 10.19 -19.30 -58.49
CA CYS A 21 10.05 -17.86 -58.67
C CYS A 21 8.58 -17.48 -58.82
N TRP A 22 8.09 -16.60 -57.94
CA TRP A 22 6.86 -15.85 -58.18
C TRP A 22 7.18 -14.37 -58.07
N ALA A 23 7.37 -13.75 -59.23
CA ALA A 23 7.17 -12.32 -59.39
C ALA A 23 5.74 -12.00 -58.93
N ARG A 24 5.59 -11.46 -57.72
CA ARG A 24 4.30 -10.94 -57.28
C ARG A 24 4.01 -9.68 -58.08
N CYS A 25 3.10 -9.80 -59.05
CA CYS A 25 2.29 -8.68 -59.53
C CYS A 25 1.73 -7.95 -58.30
N SER A 26 2.24 -6.74 -58.06
CA SER A 26 1.74 -5.85 -57.02
C SER A 26 0.28 -5.52 -57.33
N SER A 27 -0.65 -6.05 -56.54
CA SER A 27 -2.07 -5.71 -56.66
C SER A 27 -2.26 -4.25 -56.24
N THR A 28 -2.35 -3.35 -57.20
CA THR A 28 -2.54 -1.90 -57.04
C THR A 28 -3.94 -1.47 -56.57
N PHE A 29 -4.74 -2.38 -55.99
CA PHE A 29 -6.14 -2.12 -55.58
C PHE A 29 -6.39 -2.09 -54.07
N ALA A 30 -5.35 -2.06 -53.24
CA ALA A 30 -5.54 -1.69 -51.84
C ALA A 30 -5.80 -0.17 -51.77
N PRO A 31 -6.92 0.30 -51.20
CA PRO A 31 -7.17 1.72 -50.95
C PRO A 31 -5.97 2.31 -50.21
N ARG A 32 -5.43 3.42 -50.70
CA ARG A 32 -4.25 4.04 -50.09
C ARG A 32 -4.64 4.73 -48.79
N ALA A 33 -3.75 4.69 -47.81
CA ALA A 33 -3.87 5.48 -46.60
C ALA A 33 -3.71 6.98 -46.92
N VAL A 34 -4.43 7.84 -46.20
CA VAL A 34 -4.39 9.30 -46.36
C VAL A 34 -2.97 9.83 -46.17
N ALA A 35 -2.25 9.40 -45.14
CA ALA A 35 -0.86 9.82 -44.90
C ALA A 35 0.07 9.50 -46.08
N ALA A 36 -0.11 8.32 -46.71
CA ALA A 36 0.70 7.92 -47.86
C ALA A 36 0.40 8.77 -49.11
N LEU A 37 -0.85 9.23 -49.26
CA LEU A 37 -1.25 10.13 -50.33
C LEU A 37 -0.67 11.54 -50.11
N LEU A 38 -0.74 12.06 -48.89
CA LEU A 38 -0.27 13.39 -48.54
C LEU A 38 1.27 13.55 -48.59
N ASN A 39 2.01 12.49 -48.25
CA ASN A 39 3.47 12.51 -48.21
C ASN A 39 4.15 12.39 -49.59
N ARG A 40 3.40 12.28 -50.69
CA ARG A 40 3.97 12.22 -52.04
C ARG A 40 4.03 13.60 -52.69
N PRO A 41 5.17 13.99 -53.30
CA PRO A 41 5.18 15.12 -54.21
C PRO A 41 4.32 14.78 -55.44
N PRO A 42 3.55 15.74 -55.98
CA PRO A 42 2.76 15.52 -57.18
C PRO A 42 3.68 15.10 -58.33
N GLN A 43 3.39 13.96 -58.95
CA GLN A 43 4.06 13.63 -60.21
C GLN A 43 3.56 14.59 -61.30
N PRO A 44 4.45 15.24 -62.06
CA PRO A 44 4.03 16.01 -63.22
C PRO A 44 3.59 15.04 -64.31
N SER A 45 2.32 14.64 -64.31
CA SER A 45 1.71 13.99 -65.46
C SER A 45 1.34 15.07 -66.47
N SER A 46 1.80 14.91 -67.71
CA SER A 46 1.59 15.83 -68.83
C SER A 46 0.13 15.92 -69.32
N SER A 47 -0.83 15.30 -68.62
CA SER A 47 -2.27 15.36 -68.92
C SER A 47 -3.09 14.62 -67.85
N GLY A 48 -3.65 15.35 -66.87
CA GLY A 48 -4.63 14.81 -65.91
C GLY A 48 -4.05 14.26 -64.60
N GLY A 49 -4.80 14.39 -63.50
CA GLY A 49 -4.40 13.96 -62.15
C GLY A 49 -4.16 12.45 -62.01
N GLU A 50 -3.62 12.03 -60.86
CA GLU A 50 -3.45 10.60 -60.55
C GLU A 50 -4.79 10.01 -60.08
N ALA A 51 -5.27 8.95 -60.74
CA ALA A 51 -6.45 8.21 -60.28
C ALA A 51 -6.12 7.44 -58.99
N VAL A 52 -6.82 7.77 -57.90
CA VAL A 52 -6.59 7.18 -56.58
C VAL A 52 -7.91 6.76 -55.93
N ALA A 53 -7.84 5.69 -55.12
CA ALA A 53 -8.93 5.24 -54.26
C ALA A 53 -8.50 5.33 -52.79
N ILE A 54 -9.31 6.00 -51.98
CA ILE A 54 -9.09 6.19 -50.54
C ILE A 54 -10.34 5.82 -49.75
N ASN A 55 -10.14 5.25 -48.56
CA ASN A 55 -11.20 4.90 -47.63
C ASN A 55 -11.02 5.68 -46.33
N GLY A 56 -12.11 6.05 -45.68
CA GLY A 56 -12.02 6.73 -44.38
C GLY A 56 -13.37 7.12 -43.81
N PHE A 57 -13.30 7.95 -42.78
CA PHE A 57 -14.47 8.52 -42.11
C PHE A 57 -14.59 10.01 -42.41
N LEU A 58 -15.82 10.44 -42.71
CA LEU A 58 -16.11 11.83 -42.97
C LEU A 58 -15.99 12.67 -41.70
N ARG A 59 -15.09 13.65 -41.70
CA ARG A 59 -14.91 14.62 -40.61
C ARG A 59 -15.92 15.75 -40.68
N SER A 60 -16.27 16.15 -41.89
CA SER A 60 -17.37 17.06 -42.15
C SER A 60 -17.79 16.99 -43.61
N VAL A 61 -19.03 17.40 -43.89
CA VAL A 61 -19.56 17.56 -45.24
C VAL A 61 -20.22 18.94 -45.32
N ARG A 62 -19.87 19.71 -46.35
CA ARG A 62 -20.43 21.03 -46.65
C ARG A 62 -21.08 20.96 -48.03
N LYS A 63 -22.40 21.05 -48.08
CA LYS A 63 -23.19 20.97 -49.33
C LYS A 63 -23.54 22.38 -49.79
N GLN A 64 -23.18 22.76 -51.02
CA GLN A 64 -23.56 24.03 -51.65
C GLN A 64 -24.41 23.76 -52.89
N LYS A 65 -24.95 24.82 -53.51
CA LYS A 65 -25.88 24.69 -54.65
C LYS A 65 -25.29 23.97 -55.88
N ARG A 66 -23.99 24.10 -56.13
CA ARG A 66 -23.32 23.56 -57.35
C ARG A 66 -22.21 22.56 -57.07
N VAL A 67 -21.77 22.46 -55.83
CA VAL A 67 -20.63 21.64 -55.41
C VAL A 67 -20.79 21.28 -53.95
N ALA A 68 -20.22 20.15 -53.54
CA ALA A 68 -20.09 19.77 -52.15
C ALA A 68 -18.63 19.47 -51.82
N PHE A 69 -18.26 19.73 -50.57
CA PHE A 69 -16.92 19.48 -50.04
C PHE A 69 -17.03 18.54 -48.85
N ALA A 70 -16.38 17.39 -48.95
CA ALA A 70 -16.22 16.46 -47.85
C ALA A 70 -14.78 16.51 -47.34
N VAL A 71 -14.60 16.37 -46.03
CA VAL A 71 -13.28 16.23 -45.40
C VAL A 71 -13.15 14.80 -44.94
N LEU A 72 -12.20 14.05 -45.51
CA LEU A 72 -11.99 12.64 -45.25
C LEU A 72 -10.72 12.43 -44.43
N GLY A 73 -10.81 11.60 -43.39
CA GLY A 73 -9.64 11.12 -42.65
C GLY A 73 -9.79 9.65 -42.26
N ASP A 74 -8.68 8.92 -42.26
CA ASP A 74 -8.64 7.48 -41.95
C ASP A 74 -7.89 7.17 -40.63
N GLY A 75 -7.34 8.19 -39.98
CA GLY A 75 -6.56 8.06 -38.73
C GLY A 75 -5.05 7.82 -38.95
N SER A 76 -4.60 7.68 -40.20
CA SER A 76 -3.17 7.55 -40.53
C SER A 76 -2.38 8.85 -40.35
N SER A 77 -3.07 10.00 -40.34
CA SER A 77 -2.50 11.34 -40.19
C SER A 77 -3.48 12.27 -39.45
N LEU A 78 -2.96 13.33 -38.85
CA LEU A 78 -3.76 14.49 -38.40
C LEU A 78 -4.38 15.24 -39.59
N GLN A 79 -3.64 15.31 -40.70
CA GLN A 79 -4.08 15.97 -41.91
C GLN A 79 -5.17 15.14 -42.59
N THR A 80 -6.08 15.84 -43.26
CA THR A 80 -7.24 15.25 -43.92
C THR A 80 -7.24 15.58 -45.40
N VAL A 81 -7.86 14.72 -46.20
CA VAL A 81 -8.04 14.98 -47.64
C VAL A 81 -9.36 15.70 -47.87
N GLN A 82 -9.32 16.83 -48.59
CA GLN A 82 -10.52 17.44 -49.13
C GLN A 82 -10.97 16.65 -50.36
N VAL A 83 -12.24 16.27 -50.37
CA VAL A 83 -12.93 15.61 -51.47
C VAL A 83 -13.96 16.56 -52.05
N VAL A 84 -13.86 16.83 -53.34
CA VAL A 84 -14.81 17.65 -54.11
C VAL A 84 -15.82 16.72 -54.75
N LEU A 85 -17.10 17.03 -54.53
CA LEU A 85 -18.25 16.17 -54.84
C LEU A 85 -19.30 16.96 -55.62
N THR A 86 -20.10 16.28 -56.45
CA THR A 86 -21.35 16.86 -56.95
C THR A 86 -22.42 16.85 -55.83
N PRO A 87 -23.45 17.72 -55.89
CA PRO A 87 -24.55 17.70 -54.93
C PRO A 87 -25.22 16.33 -54.80
N GLU A 88 -25.35 15.60 -55.91
CA GLU A 88 -25.97 14.27 -55.96
C GLU A 88 -25.14 13.26 -55.16
N GLN A 89 -23.82 13.21 -55.39
CA GLN A 89 -22.89 12.34 -54.66
C GLN A 89 -22.88 12.61 -53.15
N ALA A 90 -23.12 13.86 -52.73
CA ALA A 90 -23.10 14.24 -51.33
C ALA A 90 -24.44 14.03 -50.60
N THR A 91 -25.51 13.63 -51.29
CA THR A 91 -26.89 13.62 -50.74
C THR A 91 -27.00 12.80 -49.45
N SER A 92 -26.56 11.54 -49.47
CA SER A 92 -26.61 10.60 -48.34
C SER A 92 -25.45 10.74 -47.36
N LEU A 93 -24.48 11.63 -47.62
CA LEU A 93 -23.30 11.76 -46.78
C LEU A 93 -23.57 12.62 -45.54
N SER A 94 -23.04 12.16 -44.41
CA SER A 94 -23.10 12.77 -43.09
C SER A 94 -21.73 12.73 -42.40
N THR A 95 -21.54 13.59 -41.39
CA THR A 95 -20.34 13.54 -40.54
C THR A 95 -20.30 12.21 -39.79
N GLY A 96 -19.13 11.55 -39.76
CA GLY A 96 -18.90 10.27 -39.10
C GLY A 96 -19.13 9.05 -39.98
N ALA A 97 -19.75 9.21 -41.15
CA ALA A 97 -20.00 8.10 -42.07
C ALA A 97 -18.70 7.54 -42.67
N ALA A 98 -18.68 6.22 -42.88
CA ALA A 98 -17.57 5.53 -43.52
C ALA A 98 -17.79 5.46 -45.03
N VAL A 99 -16.78 5.86 -45.81
CA VAL A 99 -16.89 5.94 -47.28
C VAL A 99 -15.65 5.38 -47.97
N SER A 100 -15.84 4.92 -49.20
CA SER A 100 -14.79 4.72 -50.20
C SER A 100 -14.95 5.73 -51.31
N VAL A 101 -13.87 6.45 -51.66
CA VAL A 101 -13.88 7.47 -52.70
C VAL A 101 -12.81 7.13 -53.73
N THR A 102 -13.21 7.07 -55.00
CA THR A 102 -12.31 6.97 -56.15
C THR A 102 -12.40 8.25 -56.97
N GLY A 103 -11.26 8.79 -57.39
CA GLY A 103 -11.23 10.03 -58.16
C GLY A 103 -9.83 10.49 -58.55
N GLN A 104 -9.73 11.72 -59.04
CA GLN A 104 -8.49 12.33 -59.51
C GLN A 104 -7.83 13.18 -58.42
N TRP A 105 -6.58 12.87 -58.09
CA TRP A 105 -5.75 13.68 -57.20
C TRP A 105 -5.13 14.85 -57.98
N VAL A 106 -5.54 16.07 -57.64
CA VAL A 106 -5.17 17.29 -58.40
C VAL A 106 -4.73 18.42 -57.47
N PRO A 107 -3.92 19.39 -57.95
CA PRO A 107 -3.64 20.62 -57.20
C PRO A 107 -4.95 21.35 -56.86
N SER A 108 -5.09 21.79 -55.62
CA SER A 108 -6.31 22.50 -55.21
C SER A 108 -6.30 23.94 -55.72
N LEU A 109 -7.49 24.43 -56.08
CA LEU A 109 -7.71 25.84 -56.37
C LEU A 109 -7.86 26.70 -55.09
N GLY A 110 -8.02 26.05 -53.93
CA GLY A 110 -8.18 26.70 -52.64
C GLY A 110 -6.86 27.05 -51.96
N LYS A 111 -6.82 28.14 -51.20
CA LYS A 111 -5.61 28.57 -50.46
C LYS A 111 -5.27 27.75 -49.22
N GLY A 112 -6.17 26.85 -48.77
CA GLY A 112 -6.05 26.13 -47.50
C GLY A 112 -5.40 24.74 -47.58
N GLN A 113 -5.13 24.25 -48.79
CA GLN A 113 -4.60 22.91 -49.03
C GLN A 113 -3.85 22.89 -50.36
N THR A 114 -2.83 22.04 -50.49
CA THR A 114 -2.04 21.96 -51.72
C THR A 114 -2.75 21.15 -52.81
N HIS A 115 -3.53 20.14 -52.41
CA HIS A 115 -4.18 19.19 -53.31
C HIS A 115 -5.57 18.81 -52.80
N GLU A 116 -6.41 18.31 -53.70
CA GLU A 116 -7.75 17.79 -53.40
C GLU A 116 -8.10 16.61 -54.31
N LEU A 117 -9.06 15.79 -53.86
CA LEU A 117 -9.57 14.65 -54.61
C LEU A 117 -10.88 15.03 -55.31
N GLN A 118 -10.87 15.07 -56.64
CA GLN A 118 -12.08 15.24 -57.46
C GLN A 118 -12.78 13.89 -57.59
N ALA A 119 -13.91 13.70 -56.90
CA ALA A 119 -14.56 12.40 -56.78
C ALA A 119 -15.30 11.98 -58.06
N GLU A 120 -14.94 10.83 -58.60
CA GLU A 120 -15.66 10.17 -59.70
C GLU A 120 -16.71 9.21 -59.15
N LYS A 121 -16.32 8.42 -58.13
CA LYS A 121 -17.20 7.44 -57.47
C LYS A 121 -17.09 7.57 -55.96
N VAL A 122 -18.23 7.57 -55.29
CA VAL A 122 -18.34 7.58 -53.82
C VAL A 122 -19.26 6.45 -53.40
N GLU A 123 -18.79 5.61 -52.49
CA GLU A 123 -19.53 4.48 -51.95
C GLU A 123 -19.67 4.64 -50.44
N LEU A 124 -20.91 4.64 -49.95
CA LEU A 124 -21.21 4.68 -48.51
C LEU A 124 -21.06 3.27 -47.94
N LEU A 125 -20.02 3.05 -47.14
CA LEU A 125 -19.70 1.76 -46.52
C LEU A 125 -20.40 1.58 -45.18
N GLY A 126 -20.73 2.68 -44.50
CA GLY A 126 -21.45 2.67 -43.23
C GLY A 126 -22.03 4.04 -42.95
N ASP A 127 -23.34 4.09 -42.75
CA ASP A 127 -24.06 5.31 -42.41
C ASP A 127 -23.74 5.76 -40.97
N ASN A 128 -23.90 7.05 -40.71
CA ASN A 128 -23.81 7.64 -39.38
C ASN A 128 -24.81 8.80 -39.25
N ASP A 129 -25.72 8.72 -38.29
CA ASP A 129 -26.54 9.87 -37.96
C ASP A 129 -25.73 10.89 -37.15
N ALA A 130 -25.56 12.09 -37.71
CA ALA A 130 -24.78 13.16 -37.09
C ALA A 130 -25.48 13.76 -35.85
N ALA A 131 -26.80 13.63 -35.72
CA ALA A 131 -27.56 14.16 -34.59
C ALA A 131 -27.38 13.30 -33.33
N THR A 132 -27.41 11.98 -33.49
CA THR A 132 -27.29 11.01 -32.39
C THR A 132 -25.86 10.56 -32.10
N ASN A 133 -24.90 10.82 -33.00
CA ASN A 133 -23.50 10.48 -32.79
C ASN A 133 -22.90 11.27 -31.59
N PRO A 134 -22.35 10.59 -30.56
CA PRO A 134 -21.71 11.24 -29.42
C PRO A 134 -20.52 12.15 -29.81
N LEU A 135 -19.82 11.83 -30.90
CA LEU A 135 -18.72 12.62 -31.45
C LEU A 135 -19.24 13.70 -32.41
N GLN A 136 -19.99 14.65 -31.86
CA GLN A 136 -20.45 15.82 -32.60
C GLN A 136 -19.28 16.71 -33.04
N LYS A 137 -19.50 17.50 -34.10
CA LYS A 137 -18.52 18.47 -34.63
C LYS A 137 -18.45 19.74 -33.76
N LYS A 138 -18.11 19.55 -32.49
CA LYS A 138 -17.86 20.59 -31.49
C LYS A 138 -16.69 20.17 -30.61
N TYR A 139 -16.11 21.12 -29.87
CA TYR A 139 -15.11 20.79 -28.86
C TYR A 139 -15.72 19.84 -27.83
N GLN A 140 -14.95 18.83 -27.44
CA GLN A 140 -15.33 17.86 -26.42
C GLN A 140 -14.27 17.90 -25.33
N THR A 141 -14.69 18.00 -24.07
CA THR A 141 -13.75 17.98 -22.95
C THR A 141 -13.11 16.60 -22.80
N ASN A 142 -11.91 16.55 -22.23
CA ASN A 142 -11.22 15.30 -21.94
C ASN A 142 -12.05 14.38 -21.03
N ASP A 143 -12.78 14.95 -20.06
CA ASP A 143 -13.69 14.20 -19.17
C ASP A 143 -14.82 13.51 -19.92
N PHE A 144 -15.49 14.22 -20.84
CA PHE A 144 -16.52 13.60 -21.67
C PHE A 144 -15.93 12.47 -22.52
N LEU A 145 -14.76 12.68 -23.13
CA LEU A 145 -14.11 11.65 -23.95
C LEU A 145 -13.71 10.40 -23.16
N ARG A 146 -13.40 10.53 -21.86
CA ARG A 146 -13.17 9.39 -20.96
C ARG A 146 -14.41 8.52 -20.75
N THR A 147 -15.63 9.06 -20.90
CA THR A 147 -16.89 8.28 -20.82
C THR A 147 -17.17 7.41 -22.06
N ILE A 148 -16.52 7.70 -23.19
CA ILE A 148 -16.71 7.00 -24.47
C ILE A 148 -15.37 6.51 -25.06
N PRO A 149 -14.58 5.71 -24.32
CA PRO A 149 -13.22 5.34 -24.72
C PRO A 149 -13.17 4.56 -26.04
N HIS A 150 -14.23 3.82 -26.36
CA HIS A 150 -14.37 3.05 -27.60
C HIS A 150 -14.56 3.93 -28.86
N LEU A 151 -14.98 5.19 -28.71
CA LEU A 151 -15.15 6.13 -29.83
C LEU A 151 -14.06 7.19 -29.88
N ARG A 152 -13.52 7.63 -28.74
CA ARG A 152 -12.61 8.79 -28.67
C ARG A 152 -11.39 8.67 -29.59
N SER A 153 -10.90 7.46 -29.85
CA SER A 153 -9.77 7.18 -30.76
C SER A 153 -10.02 7.61 -32.20
N ARG A 154 -11.28 7.83 -32.58
CA ARG A 154 -11.62 8.36 -33.90
C ARG A 154 -11.23 9.83 -34.05
N LEU A 155 -11.04 10.60 -32.98
CA LEU A 155 -10.61 11.98 -33.07
C LEU A 155 -9.13 12.09 -33.52
N PRO A 156 -8.74 13.10 -34.31
CA PRO A 156 -7.39 13.21 -34.86
C PRO A 156 -6.29 13.11 -33.80
N ILE A 157 -6.37 13.91 -32.73
CA ILE A 157 -5.37 13.90 -31.66
C ILE A 157 -5.27 12.54 -30.94
N ASN A 158 -6.39 11.86 -30.71
CA ASN A 158 -6.39 10.55 -30.06
C ASN A 158 -5.87 9.44 -30.97
N SER A 159 -6.12 9.54 -32.28
CA SER A 159 -5.51 8.63 -33.26
C SER A 159 -4.00 8.83 -33.38
N LEU A 160 -3.52 10.07 -33.24
CA LEU A 160 -2.09 10.37 -33.16
C LEU A 160 -1.46 9.73 -31.92
N LEU A 161 -2.10 9.80 -30.76
CA LEU A 161 -1.61 9.14 -29.54
C LEU A 161 -1.48 7.61 -29.72
N LEU A 162 -2.40 6.97 -30.43
CA LEU A 162 -2.28 5.54 -30.75
C LEU A 162 -1.07 5.24 -31.65
N ARG A 163 -0.86 6.07 -32.69
CA ARG A 163 0.31 5.94 -33.58
C ARG A 163 1.61 6.22 -32.85
N LEU A 164 1.64 7.20 -31.95
CA LEU A 164 2.77 7.50 -31.07
C LEU A 164 3.13 6.30 -30.20
N ARG A 165 2.17 5.71 -29.47
CA ARG A 165 2.41 4.52 -28.65
C ARG A 165 2.94 3.34 -29.48
N SER A 166 2.36 3.13 -30.66
CA SER A 166 2.81 2.10 -31.61
C SER A 166 4.27 2.32 -32.04
N GLN A 167 4.62 3.55 -32.40
CA GLN A 167 5.97 3.88 -32.83
C GLN A 167 6.99 3.79 -31.69
N VAL A 168 6.65 4.30 -30.50
CA VAL A 168 7.51 4.17 -29.30
C VAL A 168 7.77 2.70 -28.97
N THR A 169 6.75 1.84 -29.05
CA THR A 169 6.90 0.40 -28.82
C THR A 169 7.84 -0.26 -29.83
N ALA A 170 7.77 0.13 -31.10
CA ALA A 170 8.69 -0.35 -32.13
C ALA A 170 10.13 0.15 -31.90
N GLY A 171 10.31 1.41 -31.49
CA GLY A 171 11.60 1.99 -31.14
C GLY A 171 12.23 1.30 -29.93
N LEU A 172 11.45 1.02 -28.89
CA LEU A 172 11.88 0.24 -27.72
C LEU A 172 12.37 -1.15 -28.12
N THR A 173 11.56 -1.87 -28.90
CA THR A 173 11.92 -3.21 -29.39
C THR A 173 13.21 -3.18 -30.20
N SER A 174 13.39 -2.17 -31.06
CA SER A 174 14.58 -2.00 -31.89
C SER A 174 15.81 -1.68 -31.04
N TYR A 175 15.67 -0.82 -30.02
CA TYR A 175 16.76 -0.49 -29.10
C TYR A 175 17.25 -1.73 -28.36
N PHE A 176 16.35 -2.47 -27.70
CA PHE A 176 16.71 -3.65 -26.93
C PHE A 176 17.30 -4.77 -27.81
N LEU A 177 16.75 -4.97 -29.02
CA LEU A 177 17.33 -5.90 -30.00
C LEU A 177 18.77 -5.53 -30.37
N ASN A 178 19.04 -4.24 -30.60
CA ASN A 178 20.40 -3.76 -30.94
C ASN A 178 21.37 -3.75 -29.75
N GLN A 179 20.87 -3.99 -28.53
CA GLN A 179 21.67 -4.12 -27.31
C GLN A 179 21.75 -5.57 -26.80
N ASP A 180 21.37 -6.53 -27.66
CA ASP A 180 21.38 -7.97 -27.41
C ASP A 180 20.45 -8.43 -26.26
N PHE A 181 19.40 -7.68 -25.97
CA PHE A 181 18.39 -8.10 -24.99
C PHE A 181 17.36 -9.05 -25.61
N VAL A 182 16.97 -10.06 -24.82
CA VAL A 182 15.91 -11.00 -25.18
C VAL A 182 14.59 -10.53 -24.58
N GLN A 183 13.55 -10.39 -25.40
CA GLN A 183 12.22 -10.10 -24.89
C GLN A 183 11.63 -11.35 -24.22
N VAL A 184 11.12 -11.21 -23.00
CA VAL A 184 10.50 -12.29 -22.23
C VAL A 184 9.08 -11.89 -21.80
N HIS A 185 8.28 -12.89 -21.41
CA HIS A 185 6.90 -12.70 -20.94
C HIS A 185 6.71 -13.36 -19.57
N PRO A 186 7.05 -12.65 -18.48
CA PRO A 186 6.83 -13.11 -17.11
C PRO A 186 5.33 -13.32 -16.79
N PRO A 187 5.01 -14.11 -15.75
CA PRO A 187 3.62 -14.34 -15.36
C PRO A 187 2.97 -13.08 -14.78
N ILE A 188 1.72 -12.81 -15.18
CA ILE A 188 0.90 -11.73 -14.61
C ILE A 188 0.26 -12.15 -13.28
N ILE A 189 -0.12 -13.43 -13.15
CA ILE A 189 -0.67 -13.99 -11.91
C ILE A 189 0.49 -14.52 -11.09
N THR A 190 0.71 -13.94 -9.91
CA THR A 190 1.87 -14.21 -9.06
C THR A 190 1.45 -14.47 -7.60
N SER A 191 2.33 -15.06 -6.81
CA SER A 191 2.21 -15.09 -5.34
C SER A 191 3.14 -14.10 -4.65
N SER A 192 3.89 -13.30 -5.42
CA SER A 192 4.82 -12.31 -4.91
C SER A 192 4.25 -10.91 -5.03
N ASP A 193 4.46 -10.11 -4.00
CA ASP A 193 4.16 -8.68 -3.97
C ASP A 193 5.30 -7.83 -4.57
N CYS A 194 6.46 -8.42 -4.90
CA CYS A 194 7.66 -7.78 -5.52
C CYS A 194 8.25 -6.55 -4.78
N GLU A 195 7.45 -5.52 -4.51
CA GLU A 195 7.79 -4.25 -3.86
C GLU A 195 7.48 -4.26 -2.34
N GLY A 196 6.69 -5.22 -1.85
CA GLY A 196 6.42 -5.40 -0.40
C GLY A 196 5.47 -4.38 0.22
N ALA A 197 4.78 -3.58 -0.60
CA ALA A 197 3.88 -2.52 -0.16
C ALA A 197 2.44 -3.01 0.14
N GLY A 198 2.11 -4.26 -0.18
CA GLY A 198 0.84 -4.92 0.18
C GLY A 198 -0.38 -4.51 -0.65
N GLU A 199 -0.25 -3.55 -1.58
CA GLU A 199 -1.34 -3.01 -2.38
C GLU A 199 -1.56 -3.80 -3.69
N VAL A 200 -1.94 -5.07 -3.56
CA VAL A 200 -2.15 -6.01 -4.68
C VAL A 200 -3.61 -6.37 -4.94
N PHE A 201 -3.99 -6.51 -6.20
CA PHE A 201 -5.29 -7.10 -6.56
C PHE A 201 -5.26 -8.62 -6.38
N THR A 202 -6.18 -9.17 -5.59
CA THR A 202 -6.33 -10.62 -5.40
C THR A 202 -7.11 -11.26 -6.54
N VAL A 203 -6.62 -12.38 -7.05
CA VAL A 203 -7.27 -13.18 -8.11
C VAL A 203 -8.00 -14.36 -7.47
N ALA A 204 -9.33 -14.38 -7.65
CA ALA A 204 -10.19 -15.47 -7.19
C ALA A 204 -11.14 -15.92 -8.32
N PRO A 205 -11.49 -17.23 -8.38
CA PRO A 205 -12.55 -17.67 -9.28
C PRO A 205 -13.88 -17.00 -8.87
N GLY A 206 -14.70 -16.63 -9.86
CA GLY A 206 -16.04 -16.11 -9.57
C GLY A 206 -16.90 -17.20 -8.93
N SER A 207 -17.48 -16.91 -7.77
CA SER A 207 -18.44 -17.81 -7.11
C SER A 207 -19.66 -18.06 -7.99
N ASP A 208 -20.08 -19.33 -8.13
CA ASP A 208 -21.36 -19.68 -8.74
C ASP A 208 -22.51 -18.97 -7.97
N PRO A 209 -23.33 -18.11 -8.62
CA PRO A 209 -24.41 -17.37 -7.97
C PRO A 209 -25.51 -18.27 -7.37
N SER A 210 -25.47 -19.59 -7.59
CA SER A 210 -26.38 -20.57 -6.98
C SER A 210 -25.96 -21.09 -5.59
N ARG A 211 -24.80 -20.69 -5.06
CA ARG A 211 -24.22 -21.24 -3.81
C ARG A 211 -24.72 -20.49 -2.56
N LYS A 212 -25.17 -21.25 -1.54
CA LYS A 212 -25.68 -20.69 -0.26
C LYS A 212 -24.56 -20.12 0.63
N PRO A 213 -24.83 -19.11 1.49
CA PRO A 213 -23.83 -18.42 2.31
C PRO A 213 -23.06 -19.25 3.35
N ASP A 214 -23.48 -20.50 3.61
CA ASP A 214 -22.93 -21.37 4.67
C ASP A 214 -21.89 -22.41 4.18
N SER A 215 -21.40 -22.31 2.94
CA SER A 215 -20.36 -23.23 2.47
C SER A 215 -18.96 -22.81 2.93
N LYS A 216 -18.16 -23.80 3.38
CA LYS A 216 -16.75 -23.71 3.78
C LYS A 216 -15.93 -22.74 2.91
N PRO A 217 -14.87 -22.07 3.46
CA PRO A 217 -13.98 -21.22 2.68
C PRO A 217 -13.51 -21.95 1.43
N GLU A 218 -13.61 -21.31 0.27
CA GLU A 218 -13.22 -21.91 -0.99
C GLU A 218 -11.76 -22.34 -0.95
N GLU A 219 -11.49 -23.55 -1.43
CA GLU A 219 -10.15 -23.97 -1.80
C GLU A 219 -9.67 -23.01 -2.89
N HIS A 220 -8.64 -22.22 -2.61
CA HIS A 220 -8.09 -21.28 -3.59
C HIS A 220 -7.85 -22.01 -4.92
N PHE A 221 -8.25 -21.43 -6.06
CA PHE A 221 -8.10 -22.07 -7.38
C PHE A 221 -6.66 -22.54 -7.65
N PHE A 222 -5.68 -21.80 -7.15
CA PHE A 222 -4.25 -22.09 -7.26
C PHE A 222 -3.63 -22.68 -5.99
N GLN A 223 -4.43 -23.26 -5.09
CA GLN A 223 -4.03 -23.83 -3.79
C GLN A 223 -3.45 -22.83 -2.78
N SER A 224 -3.03 -21.65 -3.24
CA SER A 224 -2.63 -20.48 -2.46
C SER A 224 -3.33 -19.22 -3.00
N PRO A 225 -3.40 -18.14 -2.21
CA PRO A 225 -3.72 -16.81 -2.74
C PRO A 225 -2.79 -16.47 -3.91
N LYS A 226 -3.35 -15.83 -4.94
CA LYS A 226 -2.62 -15.28 -6.07
C LYS A 226 -3.08 -13.86 -6.33
N TYR A 227 -2.19 -13.08 -6.90
CA TYR A 227 -2.31 -11.66 -7.08
C TYR A 227 -1.99 -11.28 -8.53
N LEU A 228 -2.47 -10.12 -8.96
CA LEU A 228 -1.95 -9.48 -10.16
C LEU A 228 -0.62 -8.81 -9.84
N THR A 229 0.36 -8.99 -10.72
CA THR A 229 1.74 -8.53 -10.49
C THR A 229 1.85 -7.01 -10.47
N VAL A 230 2.56 -6.46 -9.48
CA VAL A 230 2.92 -5.03 -9.43
C VAL A 230 4.15 -4.74 -10.30
N SER A 231 5.03 -5.72 -10.44
CA SER A 231 6.27 -5.67 -11.22
C SER A 231 6.69 -7.09 -11.60
N SER A 232 7.38 -7.25 -12.73
CA SER A 232 7.93 -8.54 -13.19
C SER A 232 9.39 -8.75 -12.77
N GLN A 233 10.00 -7.77 -12.11
CA GLN A 233 11.43 -7.69 -11.81
C GLN A 233 12.03 -9.01 -11.29
N LEU A 234 11.48 -9.60 -10.22
CA LEU A 234 12.04 -10.83 -9.63
C LEU A 234 12.06 -12.01 -10.62
N HIS A 235 11.12 -12.07 -11.56
CA HIS A 235 11.13 -13.09 -12.61
C HIS A 235 12.18 -12.78 -13.69
N LEU A 236 12.41 -11.50 -13.98
CA LEU A 236 13.44 -11.07 -14.92
C LEU A 236 14.84 -11.39 -14.38
N GLU A 237 15.07 -11.25 -13.08
CA GLU A 237 16.34 -11.63 -12.44
C GLU A 237 16.66 -13.12 -12.69
N ALA A 238 15.67 -14.01 -12.53
CA ALA A 238 15.84 -15.43 -12.82
C ALA A 238 16.07 -15.72 -14.32
N LEU A 239 15.35 -15.02 -15.22
CA LEU A 239 15.48 -15.21 -16.66
C LEU A 239 16.79 -14.63 -17.21
N ALA A 240 17.27 -13.51 -16.66
CA ALA A 240 18.54 -12.87 -17.00
C ALA A 240 19.72 -13.82 -16.77
N GLN A 241 19.67 -14.67 -15.74
CA GLN A 241 20.70 -15.69 -15.50
C GLN A 241 20.82 -16.72 -16.65
N SER A 242 19.78 -16.88 -17.47
CA SER A 242 19.79 -17.82 -18.60
C SER A 242 20.36 -17.23 -19.89
N VAL A 243 20.11 -15.94 -20.16
CA VAL A 243 20.42 -15.30 -21.45
C VAL A 243 21.18 -13.97 -21.33
N GLY A 244 21.65 -13.64 -20.13
CA GLY A 244 22.41 -12.43 -19.83
C GLY A 244 21.55 -11.18 -19.70
N ARG A 245 20.77 -10.84 -20.74
CA ARG A 245 20.02 -9.58 -20.81
C ARG A 245 18.59 -9.83 -21.22
N VAL A 246 17.63 -9.41 -20.41
CA VAL A 246 16.20 -9.60 -20.68
C VAL A 246 15.41 -8.32 -20.51
N TRP A 247 14.31 -8.19 -21.24
CA TRP A 247 13.37 -7.09 -21.06
C TRP A 247 11.94 -7.55 -21.29
N THR A 248 10.99 -6.81 -20.73
CA THR A 248 9.56 -7.01 -20.94
C THR A 248 8.84 -5.67 -21.03
N LEU A 249 7.71 -5.69 -21.72
CA LEU A 249 6.70 -4.62 -21.69
C LEU A 249 5.40 -5.30 -21.30
N SER A 250 5.09 -5.30 -20.01
CA SER A 250 4.02 -6.10 -19.42
C SER A 250 2.96 -5.22 -18.74
N PRO A 251 1.67 -5.60 -18.77
CA PRO A 251 0.69 -4.98 -17.89
C PRO A 251 1.05 -5.27 -16.43
N THR A 252 0.99 -4.23 -15.61
CA THR A 252 1.19 -4.24 -14.16
C THR A 252 0.00 -3.57 -13.48
N PHE A 253 -0.21 -3.93 -12.22
CA PHE A 253 -1.41 -3.53 -11.49
C PHE A 253 -1.05 -3.02 -10.11
N ARG A 254 -1.61 -1.88 -9.71
CA ARG A 254 -1.46 -1.31 -8.37
C ARG A 254 -2.84 -1.06 -7.77
N ALA A 255 -3.09 -1.60 -6.57
CA ALA A 255 -4.37 -1.46 -5.87
C ALA A 255 -4.43 -0.23 -4.95
N GLU A 256 -3.49 0.71 -5.12
CA GLU A 256 -3.48 2.00 -4.44
C GLU A 256 -4.78 2.78 -4.70
N LYS A 257 -5.36 3.38 -3.66
CA LYS A 257 -6.56 4.23 -3.79
C LYS A 257 -6.18 5.67 -4.14
N SER A 258 -5.37 5.83 -5.18
CA SER A 258 -4.86 7.13 -5.64
C SER A 258 -5.65 7.63 -6.86
N ASP A 259 -6.63 8.51 -6.66
CA ASP A 259 -7.37 9.17 -7.76
C ASP A 259 -6.73 10.51 -8.11
N THR A 260 -5.68 10.44 -8.93
CA THR A 260 -4.93 11.62 -9.40
C THR A 260 -4.80 11.59 -10.91
N THR A 261 -4.32 12.69 -11.51
CA THR A 261 -4.11 12.79 -12.95
C THR A 261 -2.96 11.93 -13.50
N ARG A 262 -2.17 11.28 -12.63
CA ARG A 262 -0.95 10.54 -12.98
C ARG A 262 -1.03 9.02 -12.70
N HIS A 263 -1.88 8.60 -11.76
CA HIS A 263 -1.95 7.20 -11.32
C HIS A 263 -3.00 6.40 -12.12
N LEU A 264 -2.68 5.14 -12.40
CA LEU A 264 -3.57 4.16 -13.05
C LEU A 264 -3.46 2.83 -12.31
N SER A 265 -4.59 2.17 -12.06
CA SER A 265 -4.59 0.84 -11.45
C SER A 265 -4.12 -0.27 -12.40
N GLU A 266 -4.18 -0.03 -13.72
CA GLU A 266 -3.63 -0.88 -14.77
C GLU A 266 -2.80 -0.02 -15.72
N PHE A 267 -1.53 -0.34 -15.87
CA PHE A 267 -0.61 0.34 -16.78
C PHE A 267 0.40 -0.66 -17.37
N TYR A 268 1.17 -0.22 -18.37
CA TYR A 268 2.22 -1.03 -18.95
C TYR A 268 3.56 -0.57 -18.38
N MET A 269 4.28 -1.49 -17.76
CA MET A 269 5.62 -1.27 -17.25
C MET A 269 6.64 -1.85 -18.23
N LEU A 270 7.66 -1.07 -18.54
CA LEU A 270 8.85 -1.54 -19.23
C LEU A 270 9.91 -1.85 -18.19
N GLU A 271 10.36 -3.09 -18.16
CA GLU A 271 11.33 -3.58 -17.18
C GLU A 271 12.44 -4.31 -17.92
N ALA A 272 13.69 -4.06 -17.56
CA ALA A 272 14.85 -4.70 -18.17
C ALA A 272 15.85 -5.09 -17.07
N GLU A 273 16.49 -6.25 -17.24
CA GLU A 273 17.41 -6.82 -16.26
C GLU A 273 18.67 -7.31 -16.98
N LEU A 274 19.83 -7.05 -16.37
CA LEU A 274 21.15 -7.37 -16.91
C LEU A 274 21.95 -8.18 -15.89
N ALA A 275 22.44 -9.34 -16.29
CA ALA A 275 23.41 -10.12 -15.52
C ALA A 275 24.84 -9.57 -15.72
N PHE A 276 25.72 -9.87 -14.77
CA PHE A 276 27.16 -9.52 -14.81
C PHE A 276 27.44 -8.01 -14.93
N THR A 277 26.66 -7.19 -14.24
CA THR A 277 26.85 -5.74 -14.16
C THR A 277 27.32 -5.40 -12.74
N ASP A 278 28.41 -4.62 -12.62
CA ASP A 278 29.00 -4.25 -11.32
C ASP A 278 28.83 -2.76 -10.99
N ARG A 279 28.36 -1.95 -11.95
CA ARG A 279 28.26 -0.50 -11.83
C ARG A 279 26.85 -0.03 -12.13
N LEU A 280 26.32 0.83 -11.25
CA LEU A 280 25.04 1.50 -11.46
C LEU A 280 25.02 2.34 -12.76
N ASP A 281 26.19 2.88 -13.16
CA ASP A 281 26.36 3.62 -14.41
C ASP A 281 25.91 2.83 -15.64
N ASP A 282 26.21 1.53 -15.69
CA ASP A 282 25.87 0.70 -16.85
C ASP A 282 24.35 0.56 -17.00
N VAL A 283 23.62 0.51 -15.87
CA VAL A 283 22.15 0.47 -15.85
C VAL A 283 21.57 1.83 -16.27
N MET A 284 22.13 2.93 -15.76
CA MET A 284 21.73 4.28 -16.15
C MET A 284 21.99 4.55 -17.65
N ASP A 285 23.10 4.04 -18.19
CA ASP A 285 23.45 4.14 -19.61
C ASP A 285 22.42 3.42 -20.50
N VAL A 286 21.87 2.29 -20.06
CA VAL A 286 20.80 1.59 -20.77
C VAL A 286 19.54 2.46 -20.83
N VAL A 287 19.14 3.07 -19.71
CA VAL A 287 17.95 3.95 -19.64
C VAL A 287 18.15 5.19 -20.51
N GLU A 288 19.31 5.84 -20.38
CA GLU A 288 19.66 7.04 -21.15
C GLU A 288 19.73 6.74 -22.65
N GLY A 289 20.39 5.65 -23.04
CA GLY A 289 20.46 5.19 -24.43
C GLY A 289 19.09 4.88 -25.02
N MET A 290 18.22 4.22 -24.24
CA MET A 290 16.87 3.83 -24.66
C MET A 290 16.02 5.06 -24.98
N LEU A 291 15.90 5.97 -24.02
CA LEU A 291 15.08 7.17 -24.15
C LEU A 291 15.64 8.11 -25.22
N ARG A 292 16.96 8.23 -25.33
CA ARG A 292 17.62 9.01 -26.38
C ARG A 292 17.37 8.41 -27.77
N HIS A 293 17.41 7.09 -27.90
CA HIS A 293 17.08 6.39 -29.14
C HIS A 293 15.65 6.71 -29.59
N ILE A 294 14.68 6.61 -28.69
CA ILE A 294 13.27 6.95 -28.96
C ILE A 294 13.12 8.42 -29.32
N ALA A 295 13.78 9.32 -28.58
CA ALA A 295 13.72 10.75 -28.86
C ALA A 295 14.22 11.08 -30.27
N ARG A 296 15.36 10.49 -30.69
CA ARG A 296 15.92 10.65 -32.04
C ARG A 296 15.03 10.04 -33.13
N ASP A 297 14.52 8.83 -32.90
CA ASP A 297 13.59 8.18 -33.82
C ASP A 297 12.37 9.07 -34.07
N LEU A 298 11.73 9.52 -32.99
CA LEU A 298 10.56 10.38 -33.08
C LEU A 298 10.88 11.73 -33.78
N GLN A 299 12.05 12.36 -33.56
CA GLN A 299 12.43 13.63 -34.21
C GLN A 299 12.45 13.52 -35.73
N SER A 300 12.93 12.38 -36.23
CA SER A 300 12.99 12.11 -37.67
C SER A 300 11.66 11.65 -38.27
N SER A 301 10.73 11.23 -37.41
CA SER A 301 9.50 10.55 -37.83
C SER A 301 8.36 11.47 -38.24
N TYR A 302 7.43 10.90 -39.00
CA TYR A 302 6.19 11.57 -39.36
C TYR A 302 5.29 11.86 -38.14
N VAL A 303 5.19 10.91 -37.21
CA VAL A 303 4.37 11.05 -35.99
C VAL A 303 4.91 12.16 -35.09
N GLY A 304 6.22 12.27 -34.97
CA GLY A 304 6.86 13.32 -34.17
C GLY A 304 6.62 14.72 -34.71
N LYS A 305 6.68 14.89 -36.04
CA LYS A 305 6.31 16.16 -36.70
C LYS A 305 4.86 16.53 -36.44
N GLU A 306 3.94 15.59 -36.61
CA GLU A 306 2.52 15.81 -36.31
C GLU A 306 2.25 16.16 -34.84
N LEU A 307 3.03 15.59 -33.91
CA LEU A 307 2.92 15.92 -32.48
C LEU A 307 3.29 17.38 -32.20
N LEU A 308 4.34 17.90 -32.83
CA LEU A 308 4.72 19.31 -32.73
C LEU A 308 3.70 20.23 -33.40
N GLU A 309 3.20 19.86 -34.59
CA GLU A 309 2.16 20.60 -35.31
C GLU A 309 0.87 20.72 -34.50
N ALA A 310 0.44 19.64 -33.84
CA ALA A 310 -0.76 19.63 -32.99
C ALA A 310 -0.66 20.66 -31.87
N ARG A 311 0.54 20.87 -31.29
CA ARG A 311 0.77 21.86 -30.22
C ARG A 311 0.94 23.28 -30.72
N THR A 312 1.24 23.48 -31.99
CA THR A 312 1.32 24.81 -32.62
C THR A 312 -0.08 25.39 -32.88
N SER A 313 -1.07 24.52 -33.07
CA SER A 313 -2.45 24.90 -33.41
C SER A 313 -3.34 25.23 -32.21
N ASP A 314 -2.86 24.94 -30.99
CA ASP A 314 -3.59 25.06 -29.72
C ASP A 314 -3.38 26.45 -29.06
N THR A 315 -3.62 27.54 -29.80
CA THR A 315 -3.33 28.91 -29.34
C THR A 315 -4.38 29.52 -28.40
N GLY A 316 -5.11 28.74 -27.58
CA GLY A 316 -5.90 29.37 -26.50
C GLY A 316 -7.12 28.66 -25.91
N ALA A 317 -7.21 27.33 -25.94
CA ALA A 317 -8.37 26.62 -25.36
C ALA A 317 -8.06 25.74 -24.13
N ASP A 318 -6.79 25.47 -23.83
CA ASP A 318 -6.39 24.61 -22.71
C ASP A 318 -5.43 25.40 -21.80
N GLU A 319 -5.98 25.97 -20.71
CA GLU A 319 -5.20 26.62 -19.63
C GLU A 319 -4.31 25.57 -18.96
N GLY A 320 -3.14 25.29 -19.54
CA GLY A 320 -2.19 24.28 -19.06
C GLY A 320 -1.41 23.52 -20.14
N ALA A 321 -1.67 23.74 -21.43
CA ALA A 321 -0.92 23.06 -22.48
C ALA A 321 0.51 23.58 -22.65
N VAL A 322 1.49 22.67 -22.72
CA VAL A 322 2.90 22.96 -22.99
C VAL A 322 3.04 23.55 -24.40
N SER A 323 3.69 24.71 -24.51
CA SER A 323 3.91 25.39 -25.79
C SER A 323 4.82 24.57 -26.72
N HIS A 324 4.70 24.81 -28.04
CA HIS A 324 5.57 24.19 -29.04
C HIS A 324 7.07 24.39 -28.71
N THR A 325 7.47 25.58 -28.28
CA THR A 325 8.86 25.90 -27.97
C THR A 325 9.38 25.12 -26.77
N VAL A 326 8.58 25.03 -25.70
CA VAL A 326 8.94 24.28 -24.50
C VAL A 326 9.01 22.79 -24.80
N LEU A 327 8.05 22.25 -25.57
CA LEU A 327 8.07 20.84 -25.97
C LEU A 327 9.30 20.51 -26.82
N ALA A 328 9.63 21.35 -27.81
CA ALA A 328 10.82 21.16 -28.64
C ALA A 328 12.12 21.24 -27.81
N GLN A 329 12.21 22.17 -26.86
CA GLN A 329 13.36 22.29 -25.96
C GLN A 329 13.54 21.04 -25.09
N ARG A 330 12.46 20.55 -24.44
CA ARG A 330 12.51 19.33 -23.61
C ARG A 330 12.93 18.12 -24.42
N TRP A 331 12.41 18.02 -25.63
CA TRP A 331 12.78 16.96 -26.56
C TRP A 331 14.26 17.03 -26.93
N GLN A 332 14.78 18.23 -27.21
CA GLN A 332 16.20 18.41 -27.46
C GLN A 332 17.05 18.03 -26.23
N GLY A 333 16.58 18.33 -25.01
CA GLY A 333 17.22 17.88 -23.76
C GLY A 333 17.32 16.36 -23.61
N LEU A 334 16.34 15.60 -24.11
CA LEU A 334 16.44 14.12 -24.19
C LEU A 334 17.51 13.65 -25.18
N VAL A 335 17.88 14.48 -26.16
CA VAL A 335 18.87 14.14 -27.20
C VAL A 335 20.29 14.55 -26.85
N ASP A 336 20.46 15.66 -26.12
CA ASP A 336 21.73 16.39 -25.96
C ASP A 336 22.69 15.90 -24.87
N GLY A 337 22.33 14.89 -24.06
CA GLY A 337 23.13 14.48 -22.90
C GLY A 337 24.62 14.20 -23.19
N PRO A 338 25.46 14.02 -22.15
CA PRO A 338 25.14 13.23 -20.97
C PRO A 338 24.23 13.93 -19.99
N TRP A 339 23.27 13.20 -19.42
CA TRP A 339 22.39 13.75 -18.41
C TRP A 339 23.11 13.85 -17.06
N PRO A 340 22.86 14.91 -16.27
CA PRO A 340 23.46 15.03 -14.95
C PRO A 340 23.10 13.83 -14.06
N ARG A 341 24.07 13.36 -13.29
CA ARG A 341 23.91 12.31 -12.28
C ARG A 341 24.38 12.89 -10.95
N ILE A 342 23.48 13.01 -9.99
CA ILE A 342 23.76 13.56 -8.66
C ILE A 342 23.33 12.57 -7.60
N THR A 343 24.01 12.55 -6.46
CA THR A 343 23.57 11.72 -5.32
C THR A 343 22.37 12.35 -4.62
N PHE A 344 21.61 11.56 -3.86
CA PHE A 344 20.51 12.04 -3.02
C PHE A 344 21.01 13.08 -2.02
N ALA A 345 22.19 12.87 -1.42
CA ALA A 345 22.83 13.84 -0.54
C ALA A 345 23.08 15.19 -1.24
N GLU A 346 23.60 15.15 -2.46
CA GLU A 346 23.80 16.36 -3.26
C GLU A 346 22.45 17.03 -3.64
N ALA A 347 21.43 16.23 -3.97
CA ALA A 347 20.09 16.72 -4.27
C ALA A 347 19.49 17.49 -3.08
N ILE A 348 19.53 16.92 -1.87
CA ILE A 348 19.08 17.58 -0.64
C ILE A 348 19.87 18.87 -0.37
N GLN A 349 21.19 18.84 -0.50
CA GLN A 349 22.03 20.04 -0.31
C GLN A 349 21.62 21.16 -1.28
N ARG A 350 21.41 20.84 -2.56
CA ARG A 350 20.99 21.83 -3.58
C ARG A 350 19.62 22.43 -3.26
N LEU A 351 18.69 21.64 -2.75
CA LEU A 351 17.36 22.10 -2.34
C LEU A 351 17.44 23.04 -1.12
N GLN A 352 18.24 22.67 -0.12
CA GLN A 352 18.48 23.48 1.08
C GLN A 352 19.20 24.80 0.77
N ASP A 353 20.18 24.77 -0.13
CA ASP A 353 20.87 25.95 -0.62
C ASP A 353 19.91 26.91 -1.36
N ALA A 354 19.00 26.36 -2.16
CA ALA A 354 17.99 27.16 -2.88
C ALA A 354 17.04 27.89 -1.92
N VAL A 355 16.63 27.23 -0.82
CA VAL A 355 15.82 27.84 0.24
C VAL A 355 16.63 28.91 0.99
N THR A 356 17.87 28.60 1.37
CA THR A 356 18.76 29.53 2.09
C THR A 356 19.08 30.79 1.27
N GLN A 357 19.28 30.63 -0.04
CA GLN A 357 19.51 31.73 -0.99
C GLN A 357 18.21 32.45 -1.40
N LYS A 358 17.05 32.09 -0.85
CA LYS A 358 15.73 32.66 -1.16
C LYS A 358 15.37 32.58 -2.65
N LYS A 359 15.87 31.58 -3.37
CA LYS A 359 15.52 31.32 -4.79
C LYS A 359 14.15 30.69 -4.94
N THR A 360 13.75 29.88 -3.97
CA THR A 360 12.44 29.21 -3.93
C THR A 360 12.00 29.02 -2.49
N LYS A 361 10.72 28.70 -2.30
CA LYS A 361 10.14 28.28 -1.03
C LYS A 361 9.35 27.01 -1.28
N PHE A 362 9.76 25.93 -0.63
CA PHE A 362 9.05 24.66 -0.66
C PHE A 362 7.99 24.60 0.44
N GLU A 363 6.91 23.88 0.18
CA GLU A 363 5.89 23.56 1.19
C GLU A 363 6.42 22.54 2.19
N PHE A 364 7.11 21.51 1.68
CA PHE A 364 7.78 20.47 2.44
C PHE A 364 9.26 20.79 2.55
N THR A 365 9.79 20.73 3.76
CA THR A 365 11.21 21.02 3.99
C THR A 365 12.06 19.86 3.45
N PRO A 366 13.06 20.11 2.58
CA PRO A 366 13.92 19.05 2.08
C PRO A 366 14.77 18.49 3.22
N ALA A 367 14.47 17.25 3.61
CA ALA A 367 15.13 16.52 4.69
C ALA A 367 15.58 15.14 4.20
N TYR A 368 16.59 14.57 4.87
CA TYR A 368 17.15 13.29 4.47
C TYR A 368 16.20 12.12 4.76
N ASP A 369 15.39 12.23 5.81
CA ASP A 369 14.53 11.15 6.31
C ASP A 369 13.19 11.02 5.54
N ASP A 370 12.72 12.09 4.90
CA ASP A 370 11.38 12.18 4.30
C ASP A 370 11.35 11.90 2.77
N GLY A 371 12.50 11.56 2.17
CA GLY A 371 12.65 11.39 0.72
C GLY A 371 12.44 12.69 -0.07
N LEU A 372 12.32 12.58 -1.41
CA LEU A 372 11.99 13.72 -2.28
C LEU A 372 10.48 13.80 -2.50
N GLN A 373 9.92 15.00 -2.37
CA GLN A 373 8.54 15.30 -2.73
C GLN A 373 8.46 15.78 -4.19
N THR A 374 7.28 15.69 -4.82
CA THR A 374 7.06 16.12 -6.22
C THR A 374 7.57 17.54 -6.50
N GLU A 375 7.45 18.48 -5.56
CA GLU A 375 7.96 19.84 -5.75
C GLU A 375 9.49 19.92 -5.78
N HIS A 376 10.17 19.05 -5.02
CA HIS A 376 11.62 18.93 -4.97
C HIS A 376 12.14 18.31 -6.26
N GLU A 377 11.51 17.22 -6.71
CA GLU A 377 11.84 16.53 -7.96
C GLU A 377 11.72 17.46 -9.17
N ARG A 378 10.60 18.20 -9.25
CA ARG A 378 10.38 19.20 -10.30
C ARG A 378 11.46 20.27 -10.30
N TYR A 379 11.84 20.78 -9.13
CA TYR A 379 12.88 21.79 -9.02
C TYR A 379 14.25 21.27 -9.48
N LEU A 380 14.59 20.03 -9.13
CA LEU A 380 15.85 19.39 -9.56
C LEU A 380 15.89 19.21 -11.08
N ALA A 381 14.80 18.73 -11.69
CA ALA A 381 14.73 18.58 -13.15
C ALA A 381 14.85 19.93 -13.88
N GLU A 382 14.26 21.00 -13.33
CA GLU A 382 14.34 22.34 -13.92
C GLU A 382 15.73 22.98 -13.77
N THR A 383 16.37 22.82 -12.61
CA THR A 383 17.62 23.53 -12.28
C THR A 383 18.88 22.74 -12.59
N VAL A 384 18.91 21.47 -12.22
CA VAL A 384 20.06 20.58 -12.47
C VAL A 384 19.98 20.01 -13.88
N GLY A 385 18.80 19.49 -14.25
CA GLY A 385 18.54 18.98 -15.60
C GLY A 385 18.43 20.07 -16.66
N GLN A 386 18.36 21.35 -16.27
CA GLN A 386 18.16 22.51 -17.18
C GLN A 386 16.91 22.37 -18.07
N GLY A 387 15.85 21.76 -17.54
CA GLY A 387 14.64 21.43 -18.28
C GLY A 387 14.74 20.13 -19.10
N GLY A 388 15.82 19.38 -18.96
CA GLY A 388 16.01 18.00 -19.42
C GLY A 388 16.05 16.99 -18.26
N PRO A 389 16.40 15.72 -18.54
CA PRO A 389 16.44 14.68 -17.52
C PRO A 389 17.62 14.83 -16.55
N VAL A 390 17.44 14.35 -15.32
CA VAL A 390 18.50 14.25 -14.29
C VAL A 390 18.33 12.94 -13.52
N PHE A 391 19.43 12.21 -13.30
CA PHE A 391 19.46 11.07 -12.40
C PHE A 391 19.77 11.54 -10.97
N VAL A 392 18.97 11.07 -10.01
CA VAL A 392 19.29 11.12 -8.59
C VAL A 392 19.66 9.71 -8.15
N THR A 393 20.81 9.52 -7.51
CA THR A 393 21.33 8.20 -7.11
C THR A 393 21.49 8.07 -5.61
N ASP A 394 21.74 6.85 -5.12
CA ASP A 394 22.20 6.62 -3.74
C ASP A 394 21.20 7.09 -2.68
N TYR A 395 19.94 6.66 -2.82
CA TYR A 395 18.89 6.97 -1.85
C TYR A 395 19.12 6.26 -0.52
N PRO A 396 18.54 6.79 0.59
CA PRO A 396 18.60 6.14 1.89
C PRO A 396 17.96 4.75 1.84
N ARG A 397 18.61 3.76 2.47
CA ARG A 397 18.13 2.36 2.49
C ARG A 397 16.73 2.23 3.10
N SER A 398 16.38 3.07 4.07
CA SER A 398 15.10 3.03 4.80
C SER A 398 13.87 3.33 3.95
N VAL A 399 14.04 3.99 2.80
CA VAL A 399 12.93 4.41 1.92
C VAL A 399 12.92 3.66 0.59
N LYS A 400 13.72 2.60 0.46
CA LYS A 400 13.85 1.81 -0.78
C LYS A 400 13.63 0.31 -0.51
N PRO A 401 13.16 -0.46 -1.51
CA PRO A 401 12.84 -1.88 -1.35
C PRO A 401 14.04 -2.79 -0.97
N PHE A 402 13.72 -3.94 -0.37
CA PHE A 402 14.67 -4.91 0.18
C PHE A 402 15.72 -5.45 -0.81
N TYR A 403 15.42 -5.49 -2.11
CA TYR A 403 16.25 -6.14 -3.12
C TYR A 403 17.43 -5.27 -3.62
N MET A 404 17.54 -4.02 -3.16
CA MET A 404 18.58 -3.09 -3.64
C MET A 404 19.91 -3.30 -2.91
N ALA A 405 21.01 -3.43 -3.67
CA ALA A 405 22.37 -3.53 -3.12
C ALA A 405 22.81 -2.20 -2.48
N PRO A 406 23.71 -2.22 -1.48
CA PRO A 406 24.27 -0.99 -0.90
C PRO A 406 25.12 -0.20 -1.90
N SER A 407 25.20 1.12 -1.73
CA SER A 407 26.06 2.00 -2.53
C SER A 407 27.55 1.68 -2.35
N ALA A 408 28.33 1.90 -3.42
CA ALA A 408 29.78 1.73 -3.37
C ALA A 408 30.43 2.82 -2.49
N GLY A 409 31.29 2.42 -1.55
CA GLY A 409 32.00 3.34 -0.65
C GLY A 409 31.29 3.61 0.69
N THR A 410 30.08 3.10 0.88
CA THR A 410 29.40 3.08 2.18
C THR A 410 30.05 1.99 3.05
N VAL A 411 31.11 2.35 3.78
CA VAL A 411 31.70 1.47 4.79
C VAL A 411 30.73 1.42 5.96
N ILE A 412 30.12 0.25 6.15
CA ILE A 412 29.41 -0.09 7.40
C ILE A 412 30.44 0.08 8.53
N GLY A 413 30.38 1.19 9.27
CA GLY A 413 31.29 1.47 10.39
C GLY A 413 31.86 2.88 10.54
N THR A 414 31.62 3.84 9.63
CA THR A 414 31.94 5.26 9.90
C THR A 414 30.71 6.01 10.40
N GLN A 415 30.80 6.56 11.61
CA GLN A 415 29.69 6.99 12.48
C GLN A 415 28.79 8.15 11.97
N ASP A 416 29.03 8.75 10.80
CA ASP A 416 28.39 10.02 10.42
C ASP A 416 27.49 9.99 9.16
N ALA A 417 27.50 8.93 8.33
CA ALA A 417 26.72 8.91 7.09
C ALA A 417 25.61 7.84 7.13
N PRO A 418 24.34 8.19 6.83
CA PRO A 418 23.24 7.24 6.73
C PRO A 418 23.47 6.23 5.60
N ALA A 419 23.06 4.98 5.82
CA ALA A 419 23.26 3.90 4.84
C ALA A 419 22.41 4.12 3.58
N THR A 420 23.04 4.06 2.41
CA THR A 420 22.41 4.24 1.09
C THR A 420 22.46 2.97 0.24
N VAL A 421 21.57 2.90 -0.74
CA VAL A 421 21.50 1.80 -1.73
C VAL A 421 21.84 2.29 -3.13
N ALA A 422 22.52 1.45 -3.91
CA ALA A 422 22.90 1.69 -5.29
C ALA A 422 21.67 1.67 -6.22
N CYS A 423 20.88 2.73 -6.18
CA CYS A 423 19.69 2.94 -6.98
C CYS A 423 19.70 4.30 -7.66
N PHE A 424 18.80 4.48 -8.62
CA PHE A 424 18.54 5.77 -9.23
C PHE A 424 17.04 5.98 -9.46
N ASP A 425 16.65 7.24 -9.42
CA ASP A 425 15.40 7.73 -9.99
C ASP A 425 15.75 8.75 -11.10
N LEU A 426 15.16 8.59 -12.28
CA LEU A 426 15.29 9.51 -13.41
C LEU A 426 14.16 10.52 -13.38
N LEU A 427 14.50 11.77 -13.10
CA LEU A 427 13.55 12.86 -13.00
C LEU A 427 13.48 13.65 -14.31
N VAL A 428 12.26 13.95 -14.75
CA VAL A 428 11.99 14.84 -15.89
C VAL A 428 11.02 15.95 -15.49
N PRO A 429 11.03 17.11 -16.17
CA PRO A 429 10.13 18.21 -15.83
C PRO A 429 8.65 17.82 -15.90
N GLU A 430 7.83 18.39 -14.99
CA GLU A 430 6.39 18.16 -14.82
C GLU A 430 5.96 16.75 -14.40
N VAL A 431 6.45 15.71 -15.07
CA VAL A 431 6.11 14.31 -14.75
C VAL A 431 6.80 13.87 -13.46
N CYS A 432 7.99 14.42 -13.19
CA CYS A 432 8.90 14.05 -12.10
C CYS A 432 9.54 12.69 -12.38
N GLU A 433 9.40 11.69 -11.50
CA GLU A 433 9.94 10.35 -11.73
C GLU A 433 9.39 9.73 -13.03
N LEU A 434 10.29 9.38 -13.95
CA LEU A 434 9.99 8.69 -15.21
C LEU A 434 10.43 7.22 -15.20
N ALA A 435 11.55 6.92 -14.54
CA ALA A 435 12.10 5.57 -14.44
C ALA A 435 12.89 5.44 -13.13
N GLY A 436 12.72 4.31 -12.45
CA GLY A 436 13.53 3.90 -11.30
C GLY A 436 14.31 2.63 -11.61
N GLY A 437 15.44 2.44 -10.94
CA GLY A 437 16.27 1.24 -11.10
C GLY A 437 17.32 1.09 -10.00
N SER A 438 17.94 -0.08 -9.91
CA SER A 438 18.96 -0.35 -8.90
C SER A 438 19.89 -1.50 -9.28
N MET A 439 21.05 -1.55 -8.63
CA MET A 439 21.82 -2.78 -8.50
C MET A 439 21.09 -3.73 -7.54
N ARG A 440 21.08 -5.03 -7.86
CA ARG A 440 20.42 -6.05 -7.03
C ARG A 440 21.37 -6.59 -5.96
N GLU A 441 20.85 -6.81 -4.76
CA GLU A 441 21.62 -7.48 -3.70
C GLU A 441 21.79 -8.96 -4.06
N HIS A 442 23.01 -9.31 -4.46
CA HIS A 442 23.36 -10.64 -4.95
C HIS A 442 23.94 -11.53 -3.84
N ARG A 443 24.30 -10.96 -2.69
CA ARG A 443 24.88 -11.70 -1.57
C ARG A 443 23.76 -12.25 -0.71
N LEU A 444 23.70 -13.58 -0.60
CA LEU A 444 22.59 -14.28 0.02
C LEU A 444 22.35 -13.83 1.46
N SER A 445 23.40 -13.72 2.29
CA SER A 445 23.29 -13.32 3.69
C SER A 445 22.69 -11.93 3.87
N GLU A 446 23.16 -10.96 3.08
CA GLU A 446 22.71 -9.57 3.12
C GLU A 446 21.30 -9.41 2.55
N LEU A 447 20.98 -10.15 1.49
CA LEU A 447 19.63 -10.20 0.93
C LEU A 447 18.64 -10.77 1.94
N GLU A 448 19.01 -11.87 2.58
CA GLU A 448 18.22 -12.52 3.62
C GLU A 448 17.98 -11.59 4.81
N GLN A 449 19.02 -10.91 5.27
CA GLN A 449 18.90 -9.89 6.31
C GLN A 449 17.96 -8.75 5.88
N SER A 450 18.10 -8.26 4.65
CA SER A 450 17.25 -7.20 4.11
C SER A 450 15.78 -7.65 4.00
N MET A 451 15.53 -8.89 3.58
CA MET A 451 14.19 -9.49 3.57
C MET A 451 13.58 -9.55 4.97
N ASP A 452 14.37 -9.98 5.96
CA ASP A 452 13.92 -10.04 7.36
C ASP A 452 13.62 -8.63 7.92
N GLU A 453 14.47 -7.64 7.63
CA GLU A 453 14.26 -6.21 7.98
C GLU A 453 12.97 -5.63 7.36
N HIS A 454 12.61 -6.06 6.15
CA HIS A 454 11.39 -5.64 5.45
C HIS A 454 10.17 -6.52 5.75
N GLY A 455 10.27 -7.47 6.69
CA GLY A 455 9.15 -8.31 7.12
C GLY A 455 8.73 -9.39 6.10
N LEU A 456 9.58 -9.70 5.12
CA LEU A 456 9.35 -10.74 4.12
C LEU A 456 9.75 -12.12 4.70
N GLN A 457 8.83 -12.74 5.45
CA GLN A 457 9.10 -14.03 6.09
C GLN A 457 9.45 -15.13 5.09
N ARG A 458 10.54 -15.85 5.34
CA ARG A 458 10.89 -17.06 4.58
C ARG A 458 9.79 -18.11 4.73
N SER A 459 9.12 -18.46 3.63
CA SER A 459 8.45 -19.75 3.58
C SER A 459 9.52 -20.83 3.74
N LYS A 460 9.51 -21.59 4.83
CA LYS A 460 10.41 -22.74 5.06
C LYS A 460 10.19 -23.80 3.98
N LEU A 461 10.81 -23.61 2.81
CA LEU A 461 10.76 -24.51 1.66
C LEU A 461 12.18 -24.68 1.13
N SER A 462 13.06 -25.27 1.95
CA SER A 462 14.16 -26.17 1.56
C SER A 462 15.20 -26.26 2.67
N GLU A 463 15.09 -27.27 3.55
CA GLU A 463 16.24 -28.04 4.07
C GLU A 463 15.73 -29.33 4.74
N PRO A 464 16.25 -30.52 4.41
CA PRO A 464 15.91 -31.76 5.10
C PRO A 464 16.88 -31.97 6.29
N GLY A 465 16.39 -31.77 7.52
CA GLY A 465 16.95 -32.46 8.70
C GLY A 465 17.57 -31.66 9.86
N ALA A 466 17.18 -30.41 10.14
CA ALA A 466 17.63 -29.71 11.36
C ALA A 466 16.55 -29.68 12.47
N GLU A 467 16.92 -30.20 13.64
CA GLU A 467 16.20 -30.17 14.93
C GLU A 467 15.91 -28.73 15.42
N PRO A 468 14.90 -28.52 16.29
CA PRO A 468 14.37 -27.20 16.61
C PRO A 468 15.29 -26.43 17.58
N SER A 469 16.01 -25.42 17.08
CA SER A 469 16.81 -24.55 17.94
C SER A 469 15.97 -23.43 18.56
N ASP A 470 15.88 -23.55 19.88
CA ASP A 470 15.77 -22.56 20.95
C ASP A 470 14.56 -21.59 21.00
N GLY A 471 13.77 -21.76 22.06
CA GLY A 471 12.51 -21.08 22.33
C GLY A 471 12.69 -19.74 23.03
N SER A 472 13.43 -18.81 22.43
CA SER A 472 13.47 -17.41 22.89
C SER A 472 12.51 -16.55 22.07
N LEU A 473 11.26 -16.43 22.54
CA LEU A 473 10.19 -15.66 21.89
C LEU A 473 10.30 -14.15 22.16
N GLN A 474 11.47 -13.56 21.90
CA GLN A 474 11.69 -12.12 22.00
C GLN A 474 11.66 -11.46 20.62
N CYS A 475 10.51 -11.53 19.95
CA CYS A 475 10.25 -10.71 18.76
C CYS A 475 8.75 -10.57 18.40
N TYR A 476 7.82 -11.12 19.19
CA TYR A 476 6.42 -11.22 18.75
C TYR A 476 5.46 -10.13 19.27
N GLU A 477 6.01 -9.11 19.95
CA GLU A 477 5.31 -7.86 20.32
C GLU A 477 5.99 -6.62 19.72
N ALA A 478 6.98 -6.79 18.83
CA ALA A 478 7.45 -5.68 18.01
C ALA A 478 6.35 -5.35 17.00
N LEU A 479 5.69 -4.21 17.23
CA LEU A 479 4.80 -3.59 16.27
C LEU A 479 5.54 -3.39 14.93
N PRO A 480 4.84 -3.36 13.78
CA PRO A 480 5.42 -2.87 12.55
C PRO A 480 6.01 -1.47 12.80
N PRO A 481 7.23 -1.14 12.31
CA PRO A 481 7.89 0.14 12.57
C PRO A 481 7.11 1.37 12.04
N ASN A 482 6.05 1.16 11.26
CA ASN A 482 5.30 2.21 10.55
C ASN A 482 3.99 2.63 11.24
N PHE A 483 3.70 2.20 12.48
CA PHE A 483 2.45 2.57 13.17
C PHE A 483 2.65 3.67 14.22
N SER A 484 1.90 4.78 14.11
CA SER A 484 2.00 5.91 15.04
C SER A 484 1.84 5.49 16.51
N LEU A 485 2.80 5.87 17.37
CA LEU A 485 2.76 5.66 18.82
C LEU A 485 1.43 6.09 19.44
N THR A 486 0.85 7.19 18.97
CA THR A 486 -0.45 7.72 19.42
C THR A 486 -1.61 6.77 19.07
N ALA A 487 -1.59 6.17 17.89
CA ALA A 487 -2.62 5.21 17.48
C ALA A 487 -2.51 3.91 18.31
N ASN A 488 -1.30 3.49 18.66
CA ASN A 488 -1.07 2.35 19.56
C ASN A 488 -1.60 2.61 20.98
N MET A 489 -1.33 3.80 21.51
CA MET A 489 -1.84 4.22 22.82
C MET A 489 -3.37 4.26 22.84
N LEU A 490 -4.01 4.75 21.77
CA LEU A 490 -5.46 4.78 21.65
C LEU A 490 -6.08 3.39 21.48
N ALA A 491 -5.46 2.50 20.71
CA ALA A 491 -5.91 1.13 20.54
C ALA A 491 -5.80 0.32 21.85
N GLY A 492 -4.68 0.46 22.57
CA GLY A 492 -4.49 -0.14 23.89
C GLY A 492 -5.48 0.40 24.94
N ALA A 493 -5.70 1.71 24.96
CA ALA A 493 -6.69 2.33 25.85
C ALA A 493 -8.12 1.85 25.55
N PHE A 494 -8.48 1.72 24.27
CA PHE A 494 -9.78 1.18 23.85
C PHE A 494 -9.95 -0.28 24.29
N ALA A 495 -8.93 -1.12 24.08
CA ALA A 495 -8.94 -2.52 24.48
C ALA A 495 -9.12 -2.68 26.01
N GLY A 496 -8.38 -1.92 26.81
CA GLY A 496 -8.48 -1.94 28.27
C GLY A 496 -9.84 -1.42 28.77
N ILE A 497 -10.41 -0.37 28.16
CA ILE A 497 -11.74 0.13 28.50
C ILE A 497 -12.83 -0.90 28.15
N ALA A 498 -12.75 -1.51 26.97
CA ALA A 498 -13.72 -2.52 26.51
C ALA A 498 -13.70 -3.75 27.42
N GLU A 499 -12.51 -4.27 27.74
CA GLU A 499 -12.30 -5.41 28.63
C GLU A 499 -12.90 -5.15 30.03
N HIS A 500 -12.48 -4.06 30.69
CA HIS A 500 -13.00 -3.72 32.01
C HIS A 500 -14.48 -3.38 32.04
N SER A 501 -15.07 -2.89 30.94
CA SER A 501 -16.50 -2.55 30.88
C SER A 501 -17.40 -3.78 30.77
N VAL A 502 -16.98 -4.76 29.98
CA VAL A 502 -17.73 -6.01 29.79
C VAL A 502 -17.59 -6.91 31.01
N MET A 503 -16.41 -6.97 31.61
CA MET A 503 -16.12 -7.87 32.74
C MET A 503 -16.52 -7.31 34.12
N TYR A 504 -16.90 -6.04 34.18
CA TYR A 504 -17.19 -5.33 35.44
C TYR A 504 -18.18 -6.04 36.40
N PRO A 505 -19.31 -6.63 35.93
CA PRO A 505 -20.25 -7.33 36.81
C PRO A 505 -19.66 -8.57 37.48
N ILE A 506 -18.80 -9.30 36.76
CA ILE A 506 -18.17 -10.53 37.26
C ILE A 506 -17.01 -10.16 38.19
N ASP A 507 -16.30 -9.06 37.90
CA ASP A 507 -15.31 -8.45 38.79
C ASP A 507 -15.90 -8.04 40.14
N LEU A 508 -17.08 -7.40 40.15
CA LEU A 508 -17.77 -7.02 41.39
C LEU A 508 -18.08 -8.25 42.25
N LEU A 509 -18.50 -9.35 41.60
CA LEU A 509 -18.76 -10.60 42.31
C LEU A 509 -17.48 -11.21 42.90
N LYS A 510 -16.37 -11.22 42.13
CA LYS A 510 -15.05 -11.66 42.60
C LYS A 510 -14.66 -10.88 43.86
N THR A 511 -14.70 -9.54 43.81
CA THR A 511 -14.31 -8.68 44.94
C THR A 511 -15.12 -9.00 46.19
N ARG A 512 -16.46 -9.12 46.07
CA ARG A 512 -17.33 -9.43 47.22
C ARG A 512 -17.09 -10.82 47.81
N MET A 513 -16.75 -11.79 46.96
CA MET A 513 -16.44 -13.15 47.40
C MET A 513 -15.09 -13.25 48.11
N GLN A 514 -14.14 -12.36 47.85
CA GLN A 514 -12.79 -12.36 48.41
C GLN A 514 -12.63 -11.56 49.73
N VAL A 515 -13.65 -10.83 50.16
CA VAL A 515 -13.63 -10.08 51.43
C VAL A 515 -13.82 -11.01 52.63
N VAL A 516 -12.98 -10.89 53.66
CA VAL A 516 -13.14 -11.62 54.93
C VAL A 516 -14.37 -11.06 55.66
N ASN A 517 -15.34 -11.93 55.94
CA ASN A 517 -16.74 -11.69 56.34
C ASN A 517 -17.72 -11.32 55.19
N PRO A 518 -18.11 -12.29 54.33
CA PRO A 518 -19.31 -12.12 53.52
C PRO A 518 -20.52 -12.03 54.46
N SER A 519 -21.49 -11.16 54.20
CA SER A 519 -22.68 -11.06 55.05
C SER A 519 -23.38 -12.44 55.16
N PRO A 520 -24.08 -12.75 56.26
CA PRO A 520 -24.73 -14.06 56.46
C PRO A 520 -25.73 -14.45 55.36
N SER A 521 -26.18 -13.48 54.55
CA SER A 521 -27.11 -13.66 53.44
C SER A 521 -26.44 -13.98 52.09
N ALA A 522 -25.11 -13.99 52.02
CA ALA A 522 -24.33 -14.08 50.78
C ALA A 522 -23.63 -15.44 50.57
N VAL A 523 -24.27 -16.55 50.95
CA VAL A 523 -23.84 -17.88 50.50
C VAL A 523 -24.38 -18.11 49.08
N TYR A 524 -23.69 -17.54 48.10
CA TYR A 524 -24.03 -17.73 46.71
C TYR A 524 -23.63 -19.14 46.26
N SER A 525 -24.61 -19.96 45.84
CA SER A 525 -24.36 -21.31 45.31
C SER A 525 -23.71 -21.31 43.92
N GLY A 526 -23.73 -20.18 43.19
CA GLY A 526 -23.12 -20.01 41.87
C GLY A 526 -23.14 -18.57 41.35
N ILE A 527 -22.36 -18.28 40.31
CA ILE A 527 -22.16 -16.93 39.73
C ILE A 527 -23.46 -16.33 39.19
N SER A 528 -24.25 -17.12 38.47
CA SER A 528 -25.55 -16.71 37.93
C SER A 528 -26.56 -16.40 39.04
N ASN A 529 -26.62 -17.25 40.07
CA ASN A 529 -27.47 -17.03 41.24
C ASN A 529 -27.04 -15.78 42.03
N ALA A 530 -25.74 -15.53 42.13
CA ALA A 530 -25.21 -14.32 42.77
C ALA A 530 -25.58 -13.04 42.02
N MET A 531 -25.41 -13.03 40.69
CA MET A 531 -25.77 -11.91 39.83
C MET A 531 -27.27 -11.59 39.88
N ILE A 532 -28.12 -12.62 39.85
CA ILE A 532 -29.58 -12.49 39.97
C ILE A 532 -29.97 -11.96 41.36
N THR A 533 -29.34 -12.47 42.42
CA THR A 533 -29.62 -12.05 43.80
C THR A 533 -29.21 -10.59 44.03
N ILE A 534 -28.01 -10.19 43.58
CA ILE A 534 -27.54 -8.80 43.69
C ILE A 534 -28.46 -7.86 42.88
N SER A 535 -28.85 -8.26 41.66
CA SER A 535 -29.73 -7.46 40.81
C SER A 535 -31.13 -7.27 41.41
N ARG A 536 -31.66 -8.31 42.09
CA ARG A 536 -32.98 -8.26 42.75
C ARG A 536 -32.97 -7.51 44.08
N VAL A 537 -31.90 -7.63 44.87
CA VAL A 537 -31.81 -7.06 46.23
C VAL A 537 -31.26 -5.63 46.22
N GLU A 538 -30.25 -5.35 45.38
CA GLU A 538 -29.53 -4.06 45.37
C GLU A 538 -29.76 -3.26 44.07
N GLY A 539 -30.48 -3.82 43.10
CA GLY A 539 -30.77 -3.21 41.81
C GLY A 539 -29.70 -3.49 40.74
N PHE A 540 -30.14 -3.65 39.49
CA PHE A 540 -29.29 -4.01 38.34
C PHE A 540 -28.09 -3.07 38.12
N ARG A 541 -28.27 -1.75 38.33
CA ARG A 541 -27.20 -0.75 38.16
C ARG A 541 -26.05 -0.91 39.15
N THR A 542 -26.26 -1.62 40.26
CA THR A 542 -25.22 -1.88 41.26
C THR A 542 -24.10 -2.76 40.70
N LEU A 543 -24.40 -3.59 39.69
CA LEU A 543 -23.38 -4.42 39.01
C LEU A 543 -22.29 -3.59 38.31
N TRP A 544 -22.56 -2.34 37.92
CA TRP A 544 -21.61 -1.42 37.27
C TRP A 544 -21.09 -0.32 38.19
N ARG A 545 -21.36 -0.41 39.49
CA ARG A 545 -21.01 0.63 40.44
C ARG A 545 -19.48 0.76 40.61
N GLY A 546 -18.94 1.93 40.24
CA GLY A 546 -17.50 2.24 40.30
C GLY A 546 -16.76 2.13 38.97
N ILE A 547 -17.44 1.74 37.88
CA ILE A 547 -16.81 1.57 36.55
C ILE A 547 -16.13 2.84 36.05
N SER A 548 -16.68 4.01 36.37
CA SER A 548 -16.07 5.29 35.99
C SER A 548 -14.68 5.50 36.60
N SER A 549 -14.38 4.90 37.75
CA SER A 549 -13.02 4.93 38.33
C SER A 549 -12.03 4.21 37.43
N VAL A 550 -12.43 3.05 36.91
CA VAL A 550 -11.58 2.19 36.07
C VAL A 550 -11.38 2.79 34.69
N VAL A 551 -12.43 3.35 34.07
CA VAL A 551 -12.33 4.03 32.78
C VAL A 551 -11.43 5.27 32.86
N LEU A 552 -11.51 6.04 33.94
CA LEU A 552 -10.66 7.21 34.17
C LEU A 552 -9.18 6.84 34.39
N GLY A 553 -8.91 5.68 34.99
CA GLY A 553 -7.54 5.20 35.24
C GLY A 553 -6.90 4.47 34.06
N ALA A 554 -7.67 3.67 33.32
CA ALA A 554 -7.15 2.75 32.31
C ALA A 554 -6.43 3.46 31.15
N GLY A 555 -7.01 4.52 30.58
CA GLY A 555 -6.40 5.24 29.46
C GLY A 555 -5.01 5.84 29.79
N PRO A 556 -4.90 6.69 30.82
CA PRO A 556 -3.61 7.24 31.24
C PRO A 556 -2.59 6.18 31.69
N ALA A 557 -3.04 5.08 32.30
CA ALA A 557 -2.15 4.01 32.74
C ALA A 557 -1.47 3.31 31.55
N HIS A 558 -2.20 3.06 30.45
CA HIS A 558 -1.62 2.50 29.23
C HIS A 558 -0.68 3.49 28.52
N ALA A 559 -0.99 4.79 28.56
CA ALA A 559 -0.09 5.81 28.04
C ALA A 559 1.26 5.84 28.77
N VAL A 560 1.23 5.78 30.11
CA VAL A 560 2.43 5.73 30.95
C VAL A 560 3.19 4.41 30.77
N TYR A 561 2.48 3.29 30.54
CA TYR A 561 3.10 2.01 30.26
C TYR A 561 4.03 2.09 29.05
N PHE A 562 3.50 2.50 27.89
CA PHE A 562 4.29 2.59 26.66
C PHE A 562 5.41 3.64 26.74
N ALA A 563 5.12 4.81 27.32
CA ALA A 563 6.14 5.85 27.49
C ALA A 563 7.31 5.38 28.37
N SER A 564 7.02 4.64 29.45
CA SER A 564 8.05 4.12 30.36
C SER A 564 8.79 2.92 29.75
N TYR A 565 8.10 2.08 28.98
CA TYR A 565 8.72 0.99 28.24
C TYR A 565 9.78 1.52 27.26
N GLU A 566 9.41 2.49 26.42
CA GLU A 566 10.32 3.13 25.46
C GLU A 566 11.47 3.87 26.13
N ALA A 567 11.17 4.68 27.16
CA ALA A 567 12.20 5.44 27.86
C ALA A 567 13.26 4.53 28.52
N VAL A 568 12.84 3.44 29.16
CA VAL A 568 13.76 2.49 29.82
C VAL A 568 14.49 1.64 28.79
N LYS A 569 13.83 1.25 27.69
CA LYS A 569 14.46 0.51 26.60
C LYS A 569 15.57 1.33 25.94
N HIS A 570 15.32 2.62 25.71
CA HIS A 570 16.29 3.57 25.19
C HIS A 570 17.48 3.77 26.15
N HIS A 571 17.24 3.91 27.45
CA HIS A 571 18.33 4.13 28.43
C HIS A 571 19.16 2.88 28.73
N LEU A 572 18.62 1.69 28.53
CA LEU A 572 19.32 0.41 28.73
C LEU A 572 20.11 -0.04 27.50
N GLY A 573 20.28 0.82 26.49
CA GLY A 573 20.97 0.48 25.25
C GLY A 573 20.21 -0.53 24.39
N GLY A 574 18.92 -0.77 24.66
CA GLY A 574 18.09 -1.66 23.83
C GLY A 574 17.84 -1.14 22.41
N ASN A 575 18.24 0.12 22.13
CA ASN A 575 18.26 0.76 20.82
C ASN A 575 19.71 1.08 20.35
N GLU A 576 20.74 0.76 21.14
CA GLU A 576 22.16 1.00 20.82
C GLU A 576 22.90 -0.33 20.79
N GLY A 577 22.82 -1.01 19.65
CA GLY A 577 23.51 -2.26 19.36
C GLY A 577 23.24 -2.66 17.91
N GLU A 578 24.27 -3.11 17.20
CA GLU A 578 24.14 -3.74 15.87
C GLU A 578 23.01 -4.78 15.93
N SER A 579 22.06 -4.68 14.98
CA SER A 579 20.77 -5.36 15.02
C SER A 579 20.93 -6.88 15.02
N GLY A 580 21.02 -7.46 16.22
CA GLY A 580 21.22 -8.89 16.42
C GLY A 580 21.38 -9.32 17.87
N ASP A 581 21.84 -8.45 18.77
CA ASP A 581 21.86 -8.80 20.19
C ASP A 581 20.45 -8.65 20.79
N HIS A 582 19.75 -9.79 20.93
CA HIS A 582 18.65 -9.87 21.87
C HIS A 582 19.16 -9.39 23.23
N HIS A 583 18.64 -8.27 23.72
CA HIS A 583 18.86 -7.83 25.09
C HIS A 583 17.66 -8.25 25.94
N PRO A 584 17.55 -9.56 26.31
CA PRO A 584 16.42 -10.03 27.08
C PRO A 584 16.29 -9.33 28.42
N PHE A 585 17.43 -8.89 28.94
CA PHE A 585 17.50 -8.07 30.14
C PHE A 585 16.91 -6.68 29.92
N ALA A 586 17.21 -5.99 28.81
CA ALA A 586 16.65 -4.68 28.52
C ALA A 586 15.13 -4.77 28.28
N ALA A 587 14.66 -5.74 27.50
CA ALA A 587 13.23 -5.95 27.27
C ALA A 587 12.48 -6.33 28.56
N ALA A 588 13.04 -7.21 29.38
CA ALA A 588 12.45 -7.59 30.67
C ALA A 588 12.47 -6.43 31.69
N ALA A 589 13.55 -5.67 31.75
CA ALA A 589 13.67 -4.50 32.62
C ALA A 589 12.73 -3.36 32.19
N SER A 590 12.59 -3.11 30.89
CA SER A 590 11.63 -2.16 30.33
C SER A 590 10.19 -2.58 30.57
N GLY A 591 9.86 -3.86 30.36
CA GLY A 591 8.55 -4.43 30.70
C GLY A 591 8.23 -4.28 32.19
N ALA A 592 9.18 -4.61 33.07
CA ALA A 592 9.02 -4.46 34.51
C ALA A 592 8.84 -2.99 34.93
N ALA A 593 9.64 -2.07 34.39
CA ALA A 593 9.53 -0.65 34.69
C ALA A 593 8.22 -0.03 34.17
N ALA A 594 7.76 -0.46 32.99
CA ALA A 594 6.47 -0.09 32.42
C ALA A 594 5.30 -0.57 33.29
N THR A 595 5.34 -1.82 33.75
CA THR A 595 4.34 -2.36 34.69
C THR A 595 4.35 -1.60 36.02
N ILE A 596 5.53 -1.32 36.59
CA ILE A 596 5.66 -0.59 37.86
C ILE A 596 5.04 0.80 37.77
N THR A 597 5.36 1.56 36.73
CA THR A 597 4.88 2.94 36.53
C THR A 597 3.39 3.00 36.16
N SER A 598 2.93 2.08 35.31
CA SER A 598 1.51 1.96 34.95
C SER A 598 0.65 1.56 36.15
N ASP A 599 1.08 0.56 36.92
CA ASP A 599 0.39 0.13 38.14
C ASP A 599 0.37 1.25 39.19
N ALA A 600 1.41 2.10 39.26
CA ALA A 600 1.42 3.24 40.17
C ALA A 600 0.28 4.22 39.85
N LEU A 601 0.02 4.46 38.57
CA LEU A 601 -1.08 5.33 38.14
C LEU A 601 -2.44 4.66 38.36
N MET A 602 -2.55 3.36 38.10
CA MET A 602 -3.81 2.61 38.20
C MET A 602 -4.24 2.34 39.65
N ASN A 603 -3.29 2.19 40.59
CA ASN A 603 -3.57 1.74 41.96
C ASN A 603 -4.57 2.62 42.74
N PRO A 604 -4.54 3.96 42.70
CA PRO A 604 -5.55 4.80 43.33
C PRO A 604 -6.98 4.55 42.80
N PHE A 605 -7.11 4.32 41.49
CA PHE A 605 -8.40 4.05 40.84
C PHE A 605 -8.92 2.65 41.19
N ASP A 606 -8.02 1.68 41.35
CA ASP A 606 -8.32 0.33 41.83
C ASP A 606 -8.82 0.32 43.28
N VAL A 607 -8.18 1.11 44.17
CA VAL A 607 -8.62 1.24 45.57
C VAL A 607 -10.04 1.83 45.64
N ILE A 608 -10.33 2.85 44.83
CA ILE A 608 -11.67 3.43 44.77
C ILE A 608 -12.68 2.42 44.19
N LYS A 609 -12.34 1.73 43.09
CA LYS A 609 -13.15 0.66 42.48
C LYS A 609 -13.57 -0.36 43.55
N GLN A 610 -12.60 -0.94 44.26
CA GLN A 610 -12.90 -2.02 45.21
C GLN A 610 -13.76 -1.56 46.39
N ARG A 611 -13.53 -0.35 46.93
CA ARG A 611 -14.35 0.20 48.03
C ARG A 611 -15.77 0.54 47.61
N MET A 612 -15.97 0.90 46.34
CA MET A 612 -17.30 1.14 45.77
C MET A 612 -18.06 -0.17 45.47
N GLN A 613 -17.34 -1.27 45.20
CA GLN A 613 -17.90 -2.60 44.91
C GLN A 613 -18.35 -3.37 46.16
N LEU A 614 -17.95 -2.96 47.36
CA LEU A 614 -18.38 -3.60 48.61
C LEU A 614 -19.91 -3.52 48.82
N HIS A 615 -20.48 -4.57 49.40
CA HIS A 615 -21.90 -4.60 49.79
C HIS A 615 -22.19 -3.51 50.84
N GLY A 616 -23.27 -2.74 50.65
CA GLY A 616 -23.64 -1.65 51.57
C GLY A 616 -22.69 -0.44 51.54
N SER A 617 -21.85 -0.30 50.51
CA SER A 617 -20.88 0.79 50.39
C SER A 617 -21.53 2.19 50.54
N ILE A 618 -20.99 2.99 51.45
CA ILE A 618 -21.47 4.36 51.75
C ILE A 618 -21.18 5.37 50.63
N TYR A 619 -20.34 4.99 49.65
CA TYR A 619 -19.81 5.91 48.64
C TYR A 619 -20.67 5.99 47.38
N LYS A 620 -21.42 7.09 47.22
CA LYS A 620 -22.35 7.26 46.08
C LYS A 620 -21.67 7.61 44.75
N SER A 621 -20.44 8.14 44.78
CA SER A 621 -19.68 8.51 43.58
C SER A 621 -18.17 8.37 43.78
N VAL A 622 -17.42 8.30 42.67
CA VAL A 622 -15.94 8.18 42.67
C VAL A 622 -15.28 9.36 43.40
N PRO A 623 -15.62 10.64 43.13
CA PRO A 623 -15.03 11.77 43.85
C PRO A 623 -15.38 11.80 45.34
N HIS A 624 -16.59 11.33 45.70
CA HIS A 624 -17.00 11.22 47.10
C HIS A 624 -16.20 10.13 47.83
N CYS A 625 -15.96 8.98 47.18
CA CYS A 625 -15.09 7.93 47.71
C CYS A 625 -13.65 8.44 47.89
N ALA A 626 -13.08 9.05 46.85
CA ALA A 626 -11.72 9.58 46.89
C ALA A 626 -11.53 10.61 48.01
N ARG A 627 -12.46 11.57 48.15
CA ARG A 627 -12.41 12.60 49.19
C ARG A 627 -12.46 12.01 50.60
N GLU A 628 -13.35 11.05 50.84
CA GLU A 628 -13.55 10.47 52.16
C GLU A 628 -12.39 9.54 52.57
N VAL A 629 -11.83 8.78 51.62
CA VAL A 629 -10.62 7.97 51.84
C VAL A 629 -9.43 8.87 52.16
N PHE A 630 -9.24 9.96 51.41
CA PHE A 630 -8.18 10.92 51.67
C PHE A 630 -8.34 11.59 53.04
N ARG A 631 -9.56 11.96 53.44
CA ARG A 631 -9.83 12.64 54.71
C ARG A 631 -9.63 11.72 55.93
N ASN A 632 -10.04 10.46 55.83
CA ASN A 632 -10.10 9.55 56.98
C ASN A 632 -8.85 8.66 57.11
N GLU A 633 -8.15 8.37 56.01
CA GLU A 633 -7.03 7.43 55.98
C GLU A 633 -5.76 8.03 55.34
N GLY A 634 -5.84 9.24 54.78
CA GLY A 634 -4.71 9.94 54.17
C GLY A 634 -4.30 9.40 52.80
N LEU A 635 -3.23 9.97 52.24
CA LEU A 635 -2.72 9.64 50.90
C LEU A 635 -2.17 8.20 50.81
N SER A 636 -1.64 7.67 51.92
CA SER A 636 -1.06 6.33 51.98
C SER A 636 -2.08 5.22 51.70
N ALA A 637 -3.38 5.47 51.95
CA ALA A 637 -4.45 4.51 51.70
C ALA A 637 -4.64 4.17 50.20
N PHE A 638 -4.27 5.09 49.30
CA PHE A 638 -4.34 4.87 47.86
C PHE A 638 -3.21 4.00 47.31
N TYR A 639 -2.11 3.83 48.06
CA TYR A 639 -0.92 3.08 47.65
C TYR A 639 -0.55 1.93 48.58
N VAL A 640 -1.33 1.69 49.64
CA VAL A 640 -1.09 0.61 50.62
C VAL A 640 -0.92 -0.76 49.96
N SER A 641 -1.65 -0.99 48.87
CA SER A 641 -1.68 -2.26 48.15
C SER A 641 -0.70 -2.31 46.98
N TYR A 642 0.04 -1.24 46.72
CA TYR A 642 0.92 -1.14 45.57
C TYR A 642 2.07 -2.17 45.62
N PRO A 643 2.81 -2.36 46.74
CA PRO A 643 3.83 -3.41 46.82
C PRO A 643 3.24 -4.83 46.61
N THR A 644 2.06 -5.08 47.17
CA THR A 644 1.34 -6.35 47.01
C THR A 644 0.83 -6.55 45.59
N THR A 645 0.45 -5.47 44.90
CA THR A 645 0.06 -5.47 43.49
C THR A 645 1.23 -5.87 42.62
N LEU A 646 2.40 -5.26 42.80
CA LEU A 646 3.61 -5.64 42.05
C LEU A 646 4.01 -7.11 42.29
N CYS A 647 3.92 -7.57 43.54
CA CYS A 647 4.20 -8.96 43.91
C CYS A 647 3.22 -9.95 43.26
N MET A 648 2.05 -9.50 42.79
CA MET A 648 1.05 -10.32 42.11
C MET A 648 1.15 -10.18 40.57
N THR A 649 1.26 -8.96 40.06
CA THR A 649 1.24 -8.65 38.63
C THR A 649 2.45 -9.27 37.93
N VAL A 650 3.65 -9.15 38.51
CA VAL A 650 4.88 -9.67 37.88
C VAL A 650 4.84 -11.20 37.70
N PRO A 651 4.51 -12.01 38.74
CA PRO A 651 4.35 -13.45 38.55
C PRO A 651 3.17 -13.83 37.64
N PHE A 652 2.06 -13.07 37.68
CA PHE A 652 0.89 -13.33 36.84
C PHE A 652 1.25 -13.19 35.36
N THR A 653 1.90 -12.09 34.98
CA THR A 653 2.34 -11.83 33.61
C THR A 653 3.34 -12.89 33.15
N ALA A 654 4.33 -13.23 33.97
CA ALA A 654 5.32 -14.26 33.64
C ALA A 654 4.68 -15.65 33.39
N LEU A 655 3.76 -16.07 34.27
CA LEU A 655 3.06 -17.36 34.13
C LEU A 655 2.10 -17.36 32.93
N GLN A 656 1.46 -16.23 32.65
CA GLN A 656 0.58 -16.07 31.50
C GLN A 656 1.35 -16.23 30.19
N PHE A 657 2.51 -15.57 30.05
CA PHE A 657 3.34 -15.71 28.85
C PHE A 657 3.86 -17.13 28.66
N MET A 658 4.39 -17.75 29.72
CA MET A 658 4.88 -19.14 29.69
C MET A 658 3.78 -20.12 29.25
N ALA A 659 2.59 -19.98 29.81
CA ALA A 659 1.45 -20.84 29.46
C ALA A 659 0.94 -20.55 28.05
N TYR A 660 0.88 -19.28 27.65
CA TYR A 660 0.47 -18.87 26.31
C TYR A 660 1.39 -19.44 25.25
N GLU A 661 2.70 -19.36 25.44
CA GLU A 661 3.68 -19.91 24.51
C GLU A 661 3.53 -21.43 24.38
N SER A 662 3.40 -22.13 25.50
CA SER A 662 3.24 -23.59 25.52
C SER A 662 1.94 -24.03 24.84
N ILE A 663 0.83 -23.35 25.13
CA ILE A 663 -0.49 -23.66 24.58
C ILE A 663 -0.55 -23.29 23.09
N SER A 664 -0.01 -22.13 22.70
CA SER A 664 0.01 -21.67 21.30
C SER A 664 0.87 -22.59 20.42
N LYS A 665 2.01 -23.09 20.91
CA LYS A 665 2.85 -24.07 20.18
C LYS A 665 2.11 -25.37 19.89
N VAL A 666 1.28 -25.83 20.83
CA VAL A 666 0.47 -27.05 20.67
C VAL A 666 -0.73 -26.82 19.77
N MET A 667 -1.38 -25.65 19.86
CA MET A 667 -2.58 -25.33 19.08
C MET A 667 -2.27 -24.89 17.65
N ASN A 668 -1.11 -24.26 17.41
CA ASN A 668 -0.67 -23.79 16.11
C ASN A 668 0.72 -24.35 15.71
N PRO A 669 0.81 -25.66 15.43
CA PRO A 669 2.08 -26.30 15.04
C PRO A 669 2.59 -25.84 13.67
N ARG A 670 1.77 -25.12 12.89
CA ARG A 670 2.11 -24.60 11.55
C ARG A 670 2.64 -23.17 11.55
N GLY A 671 2.55 -22.45 12.67
CA GLY A 671 3.03 -21.08 12.82
C GLY A 671 2.25 -20.03 12.01
N SER A 672 1.08 -20.36 11.47
CA SER A 672 0.24 -19.43 10.70
C SER A 672 -0.57 -18.54 11.63
N TYR A 673 -0.69 -17.23 11.36
CA TYR A 673 -1.54 -16.34 12.15
C TYR A 673 -3.01 -16.79 12.14
N ASP A 674 -3.56 -17.09 13.32
CA ASP A 674 -4.96 -17.49 13.50
C ASP A 674 -5.56 -16.76 14.71
N PRO A 675 -6.45 -15.78 14.49
CA PRO A 675 -7.10 -15.02 15.56
C PRO A 675 -7.84 -15.89 16.57
N THR A 676 -8.37 -17.04 16.14
CA THR A 676 -9.12 -17.95 17.02
C THR A 676 -8.18 -18.72 17.93
N THR A 677 -7.02 -19.14 17.43
CA THR A 677 -5.96 -19.75 18.26
C THR A 677 -5.39 -18.74 19.25
N HIS A 678 -5.18 -17.48 18.85
CA HIS A 678 -4.71 -16.44 19.78
C HIS A 678 -5.73 -16.14 20.89
N CYS A 679 -7.01 -16.02 20.54
CA CYS A 679 -8.10 -15.80 21.49
C CYS A 679 -8.21 -16.96 22.50
N THR A 680 -8.16 -18.20 22.01
CA THR A 680 -8.32 -19.40 22.85
C THR A 680 -7.08 -19.73 23.67
N ALA A 681 -5.88 -19.64 23.09
CA ALA A 681 -4.62 -19.82 23.81
C ALA A 681 -4.42 -18.72 24.86
N GLY A 682 -4.74 -17.46 24.52
CA GLY A 682 -4.72 -16.33 25.46
C GLY A 682 -5.69 -16.53 26.63
N ALA A 683 -6.92 -16.96 26.35
CA ALA A 683 -7.91 -17.26 27.38
C ALA A 683 -7.43 -18.39 28.32
N LEU A 684 -6.95 -19.50 27.78
CA LEU A 684 -6.46 -20.64 28.57
C LEU A 684 -5.23 -20.27 29.42
N ALA A 685 -4.29 -19.53 28.84
CA ALA A 685 -3.10 -19.05 29.53
C ALA A 685 -3.42 -18.07 30.67
N GLY A 686 -4.33 -17.12 30.43
CA GLY A 686 -4.81 -16.19 31.46
C GLY A 686 -5.53 -16.91 32.61
N GLY A 687 -6.34 -17.94 32.28
CA GLY A 687 -6.98 -18.79 33.29
C GLY A 687 -5.98 -19.58 34.14
N PHE A 688 -4.93 -20.13 33.53
CA PHE A 688 -3.85 -20.83 34.22
C PHE A 688 -3.06 -19.91 35.16
N ALA A 689 -2.65 -18.74 34.68
CA ALA A 689 -1.93 -17.74 35.48
C ALA A 689 -2.79 -17.20 36.64
N ALA A 690 -4.08 -16.97 36.40
CA ALA A 690 -5.03 -16.58 37.43
C ALA A 690 -5.14 -17.64 38.52
N GLY A 691 -5.15 -18.93 38.15
CA GLY A 691 -5.23 -20.02 39.10
C GLY A 691 -4.04 -20.05 40.06
N LEU A 692 -2.83 -20.00 39.52
CA LEU A 692 -1.59 -20.08 40.30
C LEU A 692 -1.33 -18.85 41.17
N THR A 693 -1.68 -17.66 40.67
CA THR A 693 -1.54 -16.42 41.46
C THR A 693 -2.74 -16.16 42.39
N THR A 694 -3.71 -17.09 42.42
CA THR A 694 -4.66 -17.37 43.53
C THR A 694 -4.39 -16.64 44.86
N PRO A 695 -3.43 -17.19 45.64
CA PRO A 695 -3.07 -16.69 46.97
C PRO A 695 -2.75 -15.20 47.06
N LEU A 696 -2.02 -14.66 46.08
CA LEU A 696 -1.50 -13.28 46.13
C LEU A 696 -2.61 -12.24 45.92
N ASP A 697 -3.58 -12.56 45.07
CA ASP A 697 -4.76 -11.72 44.80
C ASP A 697 -5.70 -11.66 46.01
N VAL A 698 -5.88 -12.77 46.74
CA VAL A 698 -6.68 -12.75 47.99
C VAL A 698 -6.03 -11.83 49.03
N ILE A 699 -4.70 -11.89 49.18
CA ILE A 699 -3.97 -11.00 50.10
C ILE A 699 -4.06 -9.53 49.65
N LYS A 700 -3.96 -9.26 48.33
CA LYS A 700 -4.14 -7.92 47.75
C LYS A 700 -5.52 -7.35 48.09
N THR A 701 -6.59 -8.09 47.80
CA THR A 701 -7.98 -7.67 48.05
C THR A 701 -8.24 -7.42 49.53
N LEU A 702 -7.64 -8.21 50.43
CA LEU A 702 -7.74 -7.99 51.88
C LEU A 702 -7.14 -6.66 52.32
N LEU A 703 -5.93 -6.35 51.84
CA LEU A 703 -5.27 -5.08 52.16
C LEU A 703 -6.01 -3.87 51.57
N GLN A 704 -6.61 -4.01 50.38
CA GLN A 704 -7.35 -2.95 49.70
C GLN A 704 -8.71 -2.65 50.35
N THR A 705 -9.30 -3.62 51.04
CA THR A 705 -10.63 -3.50 51.67
C THR A 705 -10.59 -3.27 53.18
N ARG A 706 -9.40 -3.32 53.83
CA ARG A 706 -9.20 -3.20 55.28
C ARG A 706 -9.86 -1.98 55.94
N GLY A 707 -9.95 -0.84 55.22
CA GLY A 707 -10.54 0.40 55.76
C GLY A 707 -12.04 0.30 56.07
N ASN A 708 -12.72 -0.68 55.46
CA ASN A 708 -14.15 -0.97 55.66
C ASN A 708 -14.39 -2.19 56.57
N ALA A 709 -13.34 -2.77 57.15
CA ALA A 709 -13.47 -3.91 58.04
C ALA A 709 -14.05 -3.48 59.39
N VAL A 710 -15.06 -4.21 59.87
CA VAL A 710 -15.61 -4.06 61.23
C VAL A 710 -14.61 -4.56 62.29
N ASP A 711 -13.71 -5.45 61.88
CA ASP A 711 -12.72 -6.10 62.73
C ASP A 711 -11.48 -5.21 62.96
N PRO A 712 -11.16 -4.82 64.22
CA PRO A 712 -10.00 -4.01 64.54
C PRO A 712 -8.66 -4.64 64.13
N GLU A 713 -8.57 -5.97 64.16
CA GLU A 713 -7.34 -6.70 63.83
C GLU A 713 -7.07 -6.65 62.32
N LEU A 714 -8.11 -6.70 61.49
CA LEU A 714 -8.01 -6.57 60.02
C LEU A 714 -7.71 -5.12 59.59
N ARG A 715 -8.26 -4.13 60.31
CA ARG A 715 -8.08 -2.70 60.01
C ARG A 715 -6.64 -2.21 60.18
N ASN A 716 -5.89 -2.83 61.10
CA ASN A 716 -4.52 -2.45 61.44
C ASN A 716 -3.43 -3.20 60.65
N VAL A 717 -3.79 -4.16 59.79
CA VAL A 717 -2.83 -4.93 58.98
C VAL A 717 -2.12 -4.03 57.99
N SER A 718 -0.79 -3.97 58.02
CA SER A 718 0.00 -2.98 57.26
C SER A 718 0.85 -3.55 56.13
N GLY A 719 0.91 -4.86 55.94
CA GLY A 719 1.71 -5.46 54.87
C GLY A 719 1.32 -6.88 54.45
N LEU A 720 1.93 -7.33 53.35
CA LEU A 720 1.72 -8.64 52.72
C LEU A 720 1.86 -9.81 53.72
N TRP A 721 2.95 -9.83 54.48
CA TRP A 721 3.26 -10.90 55.42
C TRP A 721 2.34 -10.93 56.64
N GLU A 722 1.84 -9.78 57.08
CA GLU A 722 0.86 -9.69 58.16
C GLU A 722 -0.51 -10.15 57.69
N ALA A 723 -0.92 -9.74 56.49
CA ALA A 723 -2.17 -10.17 55.87
C ALA A 723 -2.17 -11.69 55.58
N ALA A 724 -1.07 -12.25 55.08
CA ALA A 724 -0.91 -13.68 54.87
C ALA A 724 -0.99 -14.46 56.21
N ARG A 725 -0.27 -14.01 57.25
CA ARG A 725 -0.34 -14.61 58.58
C ARG A 725 -1.76 -14.56 59.17
N LEU A 726 -2.46 -13.43 59.04
CA LEU A 726 -3.82 -13.28 59.51
C LEU A 726 -4.79 -14.22 58.77
N LEU A 727 -4.68 -14.29 57.44
CA LEU A 727 -5.50 -15.16 56.59
C LEU A 727 -5.28 -16.64 56.95
N HIS A 728 -4.01 -17.05 57.10
CA HIS A 728 -3.66 -18.42 57.48
C HIS A 728 -4.18 -18.79 58.87
N ARG A 729 -4.09 -17.87 59.84
CA ARG A 729 -4.57 -18.09 61.22
C ARG A 729 -6.09 -18.24 61.29
N ARG A 730 -6.84 -17.55 60.41
CA ARG A 730 -8.31 -17.51 60.43
C ARG A 730 -8.99 -18.56 59.55
N GLU A 731 -8.50 -18.75 58.33
CA GLU A 731 -9.15 -19.58 57.31
C GLU A 731 -8.28 -20.76 56.85
N GLY A 732 -7.05 -20.89 57.39
CA GLY A 732 -6.10 -21.92 56.99
C GLY A 732 -5.71 -21.86 55.51
N TRP A 733 -5.25 -22.98 54.96
CA TRP A 733 -4.85 -23.08 53.54
C TRP A 733 -6.00 -22.86 52.55
N LYS A 734 -7.25 -23.10 52.97
CA LYS A 734 -8.43 -22.92 52.11
C LYS A 734 -8.74 -21.44 51.83
N GLY A 735 -8.38 -20.53 52.75
CA GLY A 735 -8.58 -19.08 52.58
C GLY A 735 -7.80 -18.50 51.39
N TYR A 736 -6.62 -19.02 51.09
CA TYR A 736 -5.77 -18.54 49.98
C TYR A 736 -6.32 -18.81 48.58
N PHE A 737 -7.24 -19.77 48.44
CA PHE A 737 -7.87 -20.11 47.15
C PHE A 737 -9.32 -19.63 47.06
N ARG A 738 -9.72 -18.75 47.98
CA ARG A 738 -11.05 -18.18 48.00
C ARG A 738 -11.28 -17.28 46.78
N GLY A 739 -12.36 -17.55 46.04
CA GLY A 739 -12.66 -16.82 44.80
C GLY A 739 -11.91 -17.31 43.55
N LEU A 740 -11.20 -18.44 43.62
CA LEU A 740 -10.48 -19.05 42.47
C LEU A 740 -11.39 -19.24 41.24
N LYS A 741 -12.57 -19.84 41.41
CA LYS A 741 -13.53 -20.08 40.31
C LYS A 741 -13.99 -18.76 39.66
N PRO A 742 -14.50 -17.76 40.42
CA PRO A 742 -14.77 -16.44 39.88
C PRO A 742 -13.58 -15.83 39.15
N ARG A 743 -12.36 -15.95 39.68
CA ARG A 743 -11.16 -15.35 39.08
C ARG A 743 -10.76 -15.97 37.74
N ILE A 744 -10.84 -17.30 37.61
CA ILE A 744 -10.59 -17.95 36.31
C ILE A 744 -11.66 -17.49 35.31
N ILE A 745 -12.92 -17.46 35.73
CA ILE A 745 -14.06 -17.07 34.89
C ILE A 745 -14.04 -15.58 34.52
N THR A 746 -13.41 -14.71 35.32
CA THR A 746 -13.17 -13.31 34.93
C THR A 746 -11.98 -13.19 33.96
N THR A 747 -10.91 -13.94 34.20
CA THR A 747 -9.63 -13.71 33.49
C THR A 747 -9.63 -14.31 32.08
N MET A 748 -10.25 -15.48 31.87
CA MET A 748 -10.28 -16.13 30.56
C MET A 748 -11.02 -15.26 29.50
N PRO A 749 -12.25 -14.76 29.77
CA PRO A 749 -12.95 -13.90 28.82
C PRO A 749 -12.35 -12.49 28.74
N SER A 750 -11.84 -11.94 29.85
CA SER A 750 -11.13 -10.66 29.87
C SER A 750 -9.96 -10.65 28.87
N THR A 751 -9.10 -11.68 28.93
CA THR A 751 -7.95 -11.80 28.02
C THR A 751 -8.40 -11.92 26.57
N ALA A 752 -9.42 -12.72 26.29
CA ALA A 752 -10.00 -12.87 24.95
C ALA A 752 -10.58 -11.56 24.39
N ILE A 753 -11.30 -10.79 25.22
CA ILE A 753 -11.92 -9.51 24.85
C ILE A 753 -10.84 -8.45 24.62
N CYS A 754 -9.82 -8.39 25.48
CA CYS A 754 -8.71 -7.44 25.34
C CYS A 754 -8.01 -7.62 23.98
N TRP A 755 -7.63 -8.84 23.63
CA TRP A 755 -7.01 -9.15 22.35
C TRP A 755 -7.94 -8.84 21.16
N SER A 756 -9.20 -9.24 21.23
CA SER A 756 -10.16 -8.99 20.15
C SER A 756 -10.44 -7.50 19.93
N ALA A 757 -10.56 -6.73 21.02
CA ALA A 757 -10.80 -5.29 20.99
C ALA A 757 -9.56 -4.52 20.50
N TYR A 758 -8.37 -4.99 20.86
CA TYR A 758 -7.10 -4.42 20.40
C TYR A 758 -6.93 -4.60 18.88
N GLU A 759 -7.17 -5.80 18.36
CA GLU A 759 -7.12 -6.08 16.92
C GLU A 759 -8.18 -5.30 16.14
N MET A 760 -9.40 -5.21 16.66
CA MET A 760 -10.47 -4.40 16.05
C MET A 760 -10.13 -2.90 16.04
N ALA A 761 -9.53 -2.38 17.11
CA ALA A 761 -9.08 -1.00 17.16
C ALA A 761 -7.94 -0.72 16.19
N LYS A 762 -6.96 -1.63 16.07
CA LYS A 762 -5.92 -1.56 15.05
C LYS A 762 -6.51 -1.52 13.65
N ALA A 763 -7.39 -2.45 13.31
CA ALA A 763 -8.06 -2.50 12.00
C ALA A 763 -8.84 -1.20 11.71
N PHE A 764 -9.51 -0.64 12.71
CA PHE A 764 -10.24 0.63 12.58
C PHE A 764 -9.31 1.83 12.37
N PHE A 765 -8.17 1.89 13.06
CA PHE A 765 -7.19 2.96 12.89
C PHE A 765 -6.42 2.84 11.57
N LEU A 766 -6.12 1.62 11.10
CA LEU A 766 -5.58 1.37 9.76
C LEU A 766 -6.53 1.89 8.67
N ALA A 767 -7.81 1.53 8.74
CA ALA A 767 -8.84 1.98 7.80
C ALA A 767 -9.09 3.50 7.80
N ARG A 768 -8.65 4.25 8.82
CA ARG A 768 -8.76 5.72 8.92
C ARG A 768 -7.47 6.47 8.64
N GLY A 769 -6.31 5.83 8.84
CA GLY A 769 -5.01 6.37 8.42
C GLY A 769 -4.92 6.47 6.90
N GLU A 770 -5.59 5.56 6.18
CA GLU A 770 -5.81 5.56 4.73
C GLU A 770 -6.70 6.71 4.21
N GLY A 771 -7.18 7.60 5.09
CA GLY A 771 -8.14 8.67 4.77
C GLY A 771 -7.61 10.10 4.94
N ARG A 772 -6.29 10.30 5.05
CA ARG A 772 -5.66 11.62 5.15
C ARG A 772 -4.55 11.80 4.13
#